data_AF-C6S6V6-F1
#
_entry.id   AF-C6S6V6-F1
#
_cell.length_a   1.000
_cell.length_b   1.000
_cell.length_c   1.000
_cell.angle_alpha   90.00
_cell.angle_beta   90.00
_cell.angle_gamma   90.00
#
_symmetry.space_group_name_H-M   'P 1'
#
loop_
_entity.id
_entity.type
_entity.pdbx_description
1 polymer ?
#
loop_
_entity_poly.entity_id
_entity_poly.type
_entity_poly.pdbx_seq_one_letter_code
_entity_poly.pdbx_strand_id
1 'polypeptide(L)'
;MGGPDGIDNRQAKQLANRTLWLKKQTEALQTASDDKAAASTAINAGGGLTGGGSLAQSRTIALGAPGQITATSQNAVQENSHTHAIDTATTTRAGIVQLDNTVSEAENTAATPKAVKTALDQALAAAAAANLKVSLSGDQTVNGQKTFTAQTQFQSGIHLSANQTNWNGGHKAYIGADADNAHIVFGDDTLRLHSANNRISYNNHDIFHKANKPRFAEDIEGKPNTLSGYGIGNFKVETFRGDLNTLKTDGIYSLPTAVGSSNLPVENTACHIQVIAGTQPGWCRQLGYPAYTSDVYERHQVSSANDNWSAWKKLNSDGIPVGAIVSFPKAVRNPAGYLRADGTTFAQNTFPDLYRALGNSNRLPDLSRTDIGITAWFPSDQIPTGWLAFDDIRTRVTETAYPELYRLLTGKYGSIQNVPQAEDRFIRNAGNSLAVGTKQEDEIKRHTHKVFSHWTSHTDVAAVGYEDGNERQRSALVSTWTDENLSDNGFLTPRLDSKMATGGDENRPKALVLKLCIKAADTLGEAVFWIKSHGETVNAGALDAGTLEQGLQDKADRDHTHTAAQIQGLDEKISTAVAAQFTRQTIGGVDIVRFPDGTMIQTGSYRFTRSGGPIENEVVFPVAFADGNVKCFVSERHSERVTGDRRQHNWLFIRAKNHAAAIITNWYEGSCDWMAIGKAASGNAASSPIVPEIPETNEEPQRESGRTSTGPRNRRRHRDGLLEALQD
;
A
#
# COMPACT_ATOMS: atom_id res chain seq x y z
N MET A 1 69.97 -3.74 194.02
CA MET A 1 70.44 -3.25 192.71
C MET A 1 70.11 -4.23 191.58
N GLY A 2 70.38 -5.54 191.69
CA GLY A 2 70.13 -6.52 190.61
C GLY A 2 68.87 -7.39 190.72
N GLY A 3 67.67 -6.80 190.85
CA GLY A 3 66.39 -7.54 190.79
C GLY A 3 65.72 -7.48 189.40
N PRO A 4 64.71 -8.32 189.11
CA PRO A 4 63.96 -8.33 187.84
C PRO A 4 63.29 -6.98 187.48
N ASP A 5 63.09 -6.11 188.47
CA ASP A 5 62.59 -4.73 188.35
C ASP A 5 63.62 -3.67 188.80
N GLY A 6 64.91 -4.05 188.85
CA GLY A 6 66.03 -3.15 189.10
C GLY A 6 66.22 -2.14 187.98
N ILE A 7 66.74 -0.96 188.31
CA ILE A 7 66.93 0.19 187.40
C ILE A 7 67.68 -0.21 186.12
N ASP A 8 68.64 -1.13 186.22
CA ASP A 8 69.47 -1.60 185.10
C ASP A 8 68.65 -2.31 183.99
N ASN A 9 67.50 -2.92 184.31
CA ASN A 9 66.68 -3.68 183.33
C ASN A 9 65.51 -2.88 182.72
N ARG A 10 65.27 -1.63 183.18
CA ARG A 10 64.10 -0.83 182.75
C ARG A 10 64.24 -0.33 181.30
N GLN A 11 65.46 0.03 180.87
CA GLN A 11 65.75 0.48 179.51
C GLN A 11 65.54 -0.64 178.47
N ALA A 12 65.97 -1.87 178.77
CA ALA A 12 65.84 -3.00 177.85
C ALA A 12 64.37 -3.38 177.57
N LYS A 13 63.50 -3.37 178.60
CA LYS A 13 62.06 -3.63 178.44
C LYS A 13 61.36 -2.54 177.60
N GLN A 14 61.70 -1.27 177.81
CA GLN A 14 61.12 -0.16 177.02
C GLN A 14 61.52 -0.25 175.54
N LEU A 15 62.76 -0.64 175.26
CA LEU A 15 63.23 -0.86 173.89
C LEU A 15 62.47 -2.01 173.22
N ALA A 16 62.31 -3.16 173.91
CA ALA A 16 61.57 -4.30 173.37
C ALA A 16 60.11 -3.97 173.05
N ASN A 17 59.42 -3.22 173.93
CA ASN A 17 58.04 -2.79 173.68
C ASN A 17 57.92 -1.85 172.48
N ARG A 18 58.89 -0.94 172.30
CA ARG A 18 58.91 -0.01 171.16
C ARG A 18 59.20 -0.75 169.85
N THR A 19 60.11 -1.73 169.86
CA THR A 19 60.39 -2.59 168.70
C THR A 19 59.16 -3.41 168.31
N LEU A 20 58.41 -3.93 169.29
CA LEU A 20 57.18 -4.67 169.02
C LEU A 20 56.07 -3.79 168.44
N TRP A 21 55.93 -2.55 168.94
CA TRP A 21 54.97 -1.59 168.42
C TRP A 21 55.31 -1.15 166.99
N LEU A 22 56.57 -0.85 166.72
CA LEU A 22 57.05 -0.52 165.38
C LEU A 22 56.79 -1.66 164.41
N LYS A 23 57.06 -2.91 164.81
CA LYS A 23 56.78 -4.09 163.97
C LYS A 23 55.30 -4.21 163.62
N LYS A 24 54.40 -4.04 164.59
CA LYS A 24 52.95 -4.03 164.33
C LYS A 24 52.52 -2.88 163.42
N GLN A 25 53.12 -1.69 163.57
CA GLN A 25 52.80 -0.55 162.71
C GLN A 25 53.28 -0.79 161.27
N THR A 26 54.47 -1.36 161.08
CA THR A 26 55.00 -1.69 159.76
C THR A 26 54.19 -2.81 159.10
N GLU A 27 53.78 -3.84 159.84
CA GLU A 27 52.90 -4.90 159.33
C GLU A 27 51.53 -4.33 158.91
N ALA A 28 50.93 -3.45 159.71
CA ALA A 28 49.67 -2.79 159.35
C ALA A 28 49.80 -1.87 158.11
N LEU A 29 50.92 -1.16 157.96
CA LEU A 29 51.21 -0.35 156.78
C LEU A 29 51.45 -1.21 155.54
N GLN A 30 52.10 -2.37 155.69
CA GLN A 30 52.31 -3.31 154.59
C GLN A 30 50.97 -3.88 154.11
N THR A 31 50.11 -4.36 155.02
CA THR A 31 48.78 -4.87 154.66
C THR A 31 47.89 -3.80 154.03
N ALA A 32 47.88 -2.57 154.57
CA ALA A 32 47.11 -1.46 153.98
C ALA A 32 47.64 -1.00 152.61
N SER A 33 48.93 -1.20 152.33
CA SER A 33 49.53 -0.92 151.03
C SER A 33 49.22 -2.01 150.01
N ASP A 34 49.23 -3.28 150.43
CA ASP A 34 48.94 -4.42 149.56
C ASP A 34 47.45 -4.45 149.15
N ASP A 35 46.53 -4.10 150.06
CA ASP A 35 45.08 -4.01 149.76
C ASP A 35 44.69 -2.80 148.88
N LYS A 36 45.47 -1.70 148.91
CA LYS A 36 45.27 -0.56 148.00
C LYS A 36 45.97 -0.73 146.65
N ALA A 37 46.95 -1.61 146.54
CA ALA A 37 47.71 -1.85 145.31
C ALA A 37 47.23 -3.07 144.49
N ALA A 38 46.36 -3.93 145.02
CA ALA A 38 45.90 -5.15 144.33
C ALA A 38 44.61 -4.98 143.49
N ALA A 39 44.82 -4.77 142.20
CA ALA A 39 44.32 -5.61 141.10
C ALA A 39 42.81 -5.97 141.00
N SER A 40 42.04 -5.14 140.27
CA SER A 40 40.93 -5.68 139.44
C SER A 40 40.51 -4.79 138.27
N THR A 41 40.89 -3.52 138.24
CA THR A 41 40.53 -2.64 137.12
C THR A 41 41.48 -2.88 135.94
N ALA A 42 41.02 -3.56 134.90
CA ALA A 42 41.72 -3.75 133.62
C ALA A 42 40.98 -2.99 132.51
N ILE A 43 41.73 -2.48 131.52
CA ILE A 43 41.12 -1.93 130.31
C ILE A 43 41.14 -3.04 129.25
N ASN A 44 39.96 -3.58 128.95
CA ASN A 44 39.77 -4.54 127.87
C ASN A 44 39.39 -3.79 126.59
N ALA A 45 40.13 -4.02 125.52
CA ALA A 45 39.76 -3.48 124.21
C ALA A 45 38.48 -4.19 123.72
N GLY A 46 37.45 -3.41 123.39
CA GLY A 46 36.29 -3.91 122.67
C GLY A 46 36.65 -4.20 121.21
N GLY A 47 35.70 -4.72 120.43
CA GLY A 47 35.92 -4.90 118.99
C GLY A 47 36.43 -3.61 118.32
N GLY A 48 37.27 -3.77 117.30
CA GLY A 48 37.86 -2.68 116.52
C GLY A 48 39.02 -1.98 117.22
N LEU A 49 39.25 -2.30 118.50
CA LEU A 49 40.36 -1.80 119.29
C LEU A 49 41.31 -2.96 119.62
N THR A 50 42.60 -2.68 119.65
CA THR A 50 43.63 -3.63 120.10
C THR A 50 44.48 -2.97 121.19
N GLY A 51 45.09 -3.79 122.05
CA GLY A 51 45.83 -3.33 123.22
C GLY A 51 45.01 -3.40 124.50
N GLY A 52 45.27 -2.49 125.45
CA GLY A 52 44.69 -2.52 126.79
C GLY A 52 45.65 -3.09 127.85
N GLY A 53 45.10 -3.69 128.90
CA GLY A 53 45.86 -4.30 130.00
C GLY A 53 45.62 -3.65 131.38
N SER A 54 46.44 -4.03 132.36
CA SER A 54 46.32 -3.61 133.77
C SER A 54 46.62 -2.12 133.97
N LEU A 55 45.83 -1.41 134.79
CA LEU A 55 46.05 0.01 135.09
C LEU A 55 47.39 0.33 135.81
N ALA A 56 48.13 -0.70 136.26
CA ALA A 56 49.42 -0.55 136.92
C ALA A 56 50.58 -0.15 135.99
N GLN A 57 50.40 -0.18 134.67
CA GLN A 57 51.40 0.21 133.65
C GLN A 57 50.86 1.31 132.73
N SER A 58 51.69 1.89 131.85
CA SER A 58 51.19 2.72 130.72
C SER A 58 50.51 1.83 129.70
N ARG A 59 49.34 2.21 129.17
CA ARG A 59 48.55 1.41 128.23
C ARG A 59 48.35 2.19 126.94
N THR A 60 48.46 1.50 125.82
CA THR A 60 48.07 2.00 124.51
C THR A 60 46.86 1.19 124.05
N ILE A 61 45.82 1.90 123.64
CA ILE A 61 44.70 1.33 122.89
C ILE A 61 44.83 1.89 121.47
N ALA A 62 44.89 1.01 120.48
CA ALA A 62 44.97 1.38 119.08
C ALA A 62 43.68 1.00 118.36
N LEU A 63 43.17 1.88 117.51
CA LEU A 63 42.07 1.58 116.61
C LEU A 63 42.59 0.79 115.41
N GLY A 64 41.92 -0.33 115.10
CA GLY A 64 42.20 -1.15 113.93
C GLY A 64 41.97 -0.37 112.64
N ALA A 65 42.77 -0.66 111.60
CA ALA A 65 42.63 0.00 110.30
C ALA A 65 41.22 -0.24 109.73
N PRO A 66 40.55 0.78 109.16
CA PRO A 66 39.25 0.59 108.55
C PRO A 66 39.33 -0.36 107.35
N GLY A 67 38.33 -1.23 107.20
CA GLY A 67 38.20 -2.10 106.04
C GLY A 67 37.84 -1.33 104.76
N GLN A 68 38.09 -1.93 103.60
CA GLN A 68 37.78 -1.33 102.31
C GLN A 68 36.26 -1.12 102.13
N ILE A 69 35.87 0.10 101.78
CA ILE A 69 34.47 0.42 101.43
C ILE A 69 34.18 -0.14 100.03
N THR A 70 33.13 -0.95 99.94
CA THR A 70 32.60 -1.52 98.69
C THR A 70 31.10 -1.22 98.58
N ALA A 71 30.50 -1.48 97.42
CA ALA A 71 29.06 -1.26 97.21
C ALA A 71 28.14 -2.05 98.17
N THR A 72 28.67 -3.04 98.89
CA THR A 72 27.94 -3.86 99.87
C THR A 72 28.53 -3.78 101.28
N SER A 73 29.47 -2.86 101.52
CA SER A 73 30.06 -2.67 102.85
C SER A 73 29.00 -2.23 103.86
N GLN A 74 29.06 -2.78 105.08
CA GLN A 74 28.14 -2.44 106.17
C GLN A 74 28.92 -1.82 107.34
N ASN A 75 28.22 -1.03 108.16
CA ASN A 75 28.77 -0.52 109.42
C ASN A 75 28.97 -1.69 110.37
N ALA A 76 30.22 -2.04 110.67
CA ALA A 76 30.52 -3.16 111.56
C ALA A 76 31.82 -2.92 112.31
N VAL A 77 31.90 -3.48 113.51
CA VAL A 77 33.11 -3.53 114.32
C VAL A 77 33.61 -4.97 114.30
N GLN A 78 34.86 -5.16 113.90
CA GLN A 78 35.49 -6.48 113.73
C GLN A 78 36.57 -6.66 114.80
N GLU A 79 37.11 -7.85 114.98
CA GLU A 79 38.06 -8.13 116.07
C GLU A 79 39.26 -7.17 116.10
N ASN A 80 39.82 -6.82 114.94
CA ASN A 80 40.97 -5.91 114.81
C ASN A 80 40.77 -4.80 113.75
N SER A 81 39.53 -4.50 113.38
CA SER A 81 39.17 -3.54 112.31
C SER A 81 37.74 -3.01 112.50
N HIS A 82 37.34 -2.05 111.68
CA HIS A 82 35.96 -1.58 111.58
C HIS A 82 35.64 -1.24 110.11
N THR A 83 34.38 -1.31 109.72
CA THR A 83 33.92 -0.92 108.37
C THR A 83 32.79 0.09 108.47
N HIS A 84 32.65 0.88 107.41
CA HIS A 84 31.55 1.82 107.24
C HIS A 84 30.70 1.44 106.04
N ALA A 85 29.39 1.67 106.13
CA ALA A 85 28.48 1.58 105.00
C ALA A 85 28.42 2.92 104.26
N ILE A 86 28.26 2.86 102.94
CA ILE A 86 27.85 4.00 102.11
C ILE A 86 26.65 3.59 101.28
N ASP A 87 25.67 4.49 101.12
CA ASP A 87 24.48 4.21 100.33
C ASP A 87 24.85 3.94 98.86
N THR A 88 24.12 3.04 98.20
CA THR A 88 24.13 2.93 96.74
C THR A 88 23.25 4.01 96.13
N ALA A 89 23.71 4.60 95.03
CA ALA A 89 22.96 5.64 94.33
C ALA A 89 21.63 5.09 93.77
N THR A 90 20.60 5.94 93.82
CA THR A 90 19.33 5.74 93.12
C THR A 90 18.90 7.09 92.51
N THR A 91 17.84 7.12 91.73
CA THR A 91 17.27 8.37 91.17
C THR A 91 16.85 9.40 92.23
N THR A 92 16.75 9.01 93.51
CA THR A 92 16.34 9.88 94.62
C THR A 92 17.33 9.94 95.79
N ARG A 93 18.42 9.18 95.74
CA ARG A 93 19.40 9.07 96.83
C ARG A 93 20.82 9.08 96.28
N ALA A 94 21.67 9.97 96.79
CA ALA A 94 23.09 9.99 96.47
C ALA A 94 23.80 8.75 97.05
N GLY A 95 24.82 8.26 96.35
CA GLY A 95 25.55 7.07 96.79
C GLY A 95 26.66 6.65 95.81
N ILE A 96 27.28 5.50 96.08
CA ILE A 96 28.22 4.88 95.14
C ILE A 96 27.45 4.35 93.92
N VAL A 97 27.96 4.61 92.71
CA VAL A 97 27.33 4.23 91.43
C VAL A 97 28.38 3.65 90.48
N GLN A 98 27.99 2.67 89.67
CA GLN A 98 28.85 2.11 88.62
C GLN A 98 28.73 2.94 87.34
N LEU A 99 29.85 3.21 86.66
CA LEU A 99 29.82 3.92 85.38
C LEU A 99 29.47 2.96 84.22
N ASP A 100 28.54 3.38 83.36
CA ASP A 100 28.17 2.67 82.13
C ASP A 100 28.64 3.46 80.90
N ASN A 101 29.38 2.77 80.03
CA ASN A 101 30.01 3.35 78.86
C ASN A 101 29.16 3.17 77.58
N THR A 102 27.92 2.68 77.73
CA THR A 102 26.95 2.41 76.67
C THR A 102 25.67 3.22 76.88
N VAL A 103 24.87 3.40 75.82
CA VAL A 103 23.52 3.96 75.93
C VAL A 103 22.59 2.82 76.33
N SER A 104 22.06 2.87 77.55
CA SER A 104 21.25 1.82 78.16
C SER A 104 20.07 2.40 78.93
N GLU A 105 19.09 1.55 79.25
CA GLU A 105 17.94 1.87 80.10
C GLU A 105 18.23 1.57 81.59
N ALA A 106 19.50 1.43 81.97
CA ALA A 106 19.87 1.07 83.34
C ALA A 106 19.71 2.26 84.29
N GLU A 107 18.94 2.09 85.36
CA GLU A 107 18.67 3.15 86.36
C GLU A 107 19.66 3.17 87.54
N ASN A 108 20.54 2.16 87.63
CA ASN A 108 21.49 1.96 88.74
C ASN A 108 22.95 2.20 88.33
N THR A 109 23.20 2.71 87.13
CA THR A 109 24.51 3.11 86.62
C THR A 109 24.49 4.58 86.21
N ALA A 110 25.67 5.20 86.15
CA ALA A 110 25.83 6.56 85.67
C ALA A 110 26.49 6.56 84.29
N ALA A 111 25.91 7.28 83.34
CA ALA A 111 26.44 7.37 81.98
C ALA A 111 27.82 8.05 81.97
N THR A 112 28.78 7.49 81.23
CA THR A 112 30.05 8.17 80.97
C THR A 112 29.90 9.28 79.92
N PRO A 113 30.84 10.23 79.83
CA PRO A 113 30.88 11.20 78.73
C PRO A 113 30.84 10.55 77.33
N LYS A 114 31.36 9.32 77.19
CA LYS A 114 31.30 8.57 75.94
C LYS A 114 29.88 8.12 75.62
N ALA A 115 29.16 7.55 76.58
CA ALA A 115 27.76 7.15 76.40
C ALA A 115 26.89 8.36 76.01
N VAL A 116 27.09 9.50 76.69
CA VAL A 116 26.40 10.76 76.38
C VAL A 116 26.74 11.24 74.97
N LYS A 117 28.03 11.21 74.56
CA LYS A 117 28.42 11.56 73.19
C LYS A 117 27.78 10.64 72.15
N THR A 118 27.73 9.34 72.40
CA THR A 118 27.10 8.38 71.50
C THR A 118 25.61 8.67 71.33
N ALA A 119 24.88 8.93 72.42
CA ALA A 119 23.47 9.33 72.34
C ALA A 119 23.29 10.65 71.56
N LEU A 120 24.16 11.63 71.78
CA LEU A 120 24.12 12.91 71.06
C LEU A 120 24.43 12.75 69.58
N ASP A 121 25.46 11.96 69.21
CA ASP A 121 25.80 11.68 67.83
C ASP A 121 24.63 10.97 67.11
N GLN A 122 23.98 10.01 67.78
CA GLN A 122 22.78 9.32 67.25
C GLN A 122 21.62 10.30 67.06
N ALA A 123 21.38 11.21 68.01
CA ALA A 123 20.33 12.23 67.90
C ALA A 123 20.62 13.22 66.76
N LEU A 124 21.86 13.67 66.60
CA LEU A 124 22.27 14.56 65.51
C LEU A 124 22.18 13.87 64.15
N ALA A 125 22.58 12.60 64.05
CA ALA A 125 22.45 11.81 62.84
C ALA A 125 20.97 11.62 62.46
N ALA A 126 20.10 11.35 63.43
CA ALA A 126 18.66 11.24 63.21
C ALA A 126 18.06 12.58 62.72
N ALA A 127 18.44 13.70 63.34
CA ALA A 127 17.99 15.03 62.94
C ALA A 127 18.46 15.40 61.51
N ALA A 128 19.73 15.11 61.18
CA ALA A 128 20.26 15.33 59.85
C ALA A 128 19.55 14.47 58.79
N ALA A 129 19.26 13.20 59.11
CA ALA A 129 18.52 12.31 58.22
C ALA A 129 17.06 12.76 58.02
N ALA A 130 16.43 13.35 59.04
CA ALA A 130 15.08 13.90 58.94
C ALA A 130 15.01 15.15 58.04
N ASN A 131 15.99 16.06 58.16
CA ASN A 131 16.04 17.30 57.37
C ASN A 131 16.24 17.10 55.86
N LEU A 132 16.68 15.90 55.44
CA LEU A 132 16.89 15.57 54.03
C LEU A 132 15.65 14.96 53.35
N LYS A 133 14.57 14.72 54.09
CA LYS A 133 13.40 13.98 53.60
C LYS A 133 12.15 14.85 53.60
N VAL A 134 11.27 14.61 52.63
CA VAL A 134 9.87 15.04 52.70
C VAL A 134 9.13 14.00 53.54
N SER A 135 8.31 14.43 54.51
CA SER A 135 7.50 13.54 55.35
C SER A 135 6.52 12.74 54.48
N LEU A 136 6.28 11.50 54.88
CA LEU A 136 5.25 10.63 54.29
C LEU A 136 3.85 10.90 54.85
N SER A 137 3.72 11.86 55.78
CA SER A 137 2.46 12.23 56.43
C SER A 137 2.31 13.74 56.53
N GLY A 138 1.08 14.20 56.29
CA GLY A 138 0.71 15.62 56.29
C GLY A 138 1.18 16.39 55.06
N ASP A 139 0.63 17.59 54.90
CA ASP A 139 1.05 18.52 53.86
C ASP A 139 2.41 19.13 54.22
N GLN A 140 3.30 19.26 53.24
CA GLN A 140 4.62 19.86 53.43
C GLN A 140 4.88 20.98 52.44
N THR A 141 5.32 22.12 52.96
CA THR A 141 5.88 23.20 52.15
C THR A 141 7.35 22.92 51.91
N VAL A 142 7.73 22.77 50.65
CA VAL A 142 9.14 22.65 50.26
C VAL A 142 9.66 24.02 49.85
N ASN A 143 10.47 24.64 50.72
CA ASN A 143 11.18 25.87 50.38
C ASN A 143 12.40 25.52 49.49
N GLY A 144 12.36 25.91 48.21
CA GLY A 144 13.45 25.72 47.25
C GLY A 144 13.22 24.61 46.22
N GLN A 145 14.21 24.39 45.35
CA GLN A 145 14.14 23.42 44.25
C GLN A 145 14.40 21.98 44.75
N LYS A 146 13.64 21.02 44.23
CA LYS A 146 13.88 19.58 44.38
C LYS A 146 14.18 18.99 43.00
N THR A 147 15.12 18.06 42.95
CA THR A 147 15.51 17.37 41.72
C THR A 147 15.40 15.86 41.93
N PHE A 148 14.63 15.19 41.08
CA PHE A 148 14.56 13.73 41.02
C PHE A 148 15.54 13.24 39.94
N THR A 149 16.62 12.58 40.35
CA THR A 149 17.66 12.13 39.42
C THR A 149 17.36 10.77 38.79
N ALA A 150 16.47 9.99 39.39
CA ALA A 150 15.96 8.73 38.85
C ALA A 150 14.54 8.91 38.27
N GLN A 151 14.12 7.98 37.40
CA GLN A 151 12.73 7.89 36.96
C GLN A 151 11.82 7.73 38.17
N THR A 152 10.85 8.63 38.31
CA THR A 152 10.00 8.73 39.50
C THR A 152 8.54 8.55 39.10
N GLN A 153 7.85 7.66 39.80
CA GLN A 153 6.41 7.45 39.63
C GLN A 153 5.63 8.30 40.63
N PHE A 154 4.64 9.05 40.14
CA PHE A 154 3.64 9.73 40.96
C PHE A 154 2.32 8.97 40.84
N GLN A 155 1.96 8.20 41.85
CA GLN A 155 0.85 7.23 41.79
C GLN A 155 -0.51 7.88 41.47
N SER A 156 -0.68 9.15 41.82
CA SER A 156 -1.91 9.93 41.55
C SER A 156 -1.65 11.13 40.62
N GLY A 157 -0.63 11.03 39.76
CA GLY A 157 -0.21 12.10 38.87
C GLY A 157 0.31 13.34 39.61
N ILE A 158 0.42 14.46 38.90
CA ILE A 158 0.92 15.73 39.44
C ILE A 158 -0.17 16.79 39.24
N HIS A 159 -0.56 17.46 40.32
CA HIS A 159 -1.42 18.63 40.27
C HIS A 159 -0.60 19.91 40.45
N LEU A 160 -0.77 20.87 39.55
CA LEU A 160 -0.04 22.14 39.54
C LEU A 160 -1.02 23.30 39.71
N SER A 161 -0.76 24.18 40.68
CA SER A 161 -1.46 25.44 40.84
C SER A 161 -0.51 26.52 41.35
N ALA A 162 -0.76 27.78 40.98
CA ALA A 162 0.13 28.89 41.31
C ALA A 162 0.05 29.31 42.79
N ASN A 163 -1.07 29.07 43.47
CA ASN A 163 -1.28 29.44 44.86
C ASN A 163 -2.42 28.64 45.51
N GLN A 164 -2.54 28.72 46.84
CA GLN A 164 -3.54 27.99 47.62
C GLN A 164 -4.99 28.40 47.29
N THR A 165 -5.23 29.67 46.98
CA THR A 165 -6.57 30.17 46.62
C THR A 165 -7.06 29.49 45.33
N ASN A 166 -6.21 29.43 44.31
CA ASN A 166 -6.49 28.75 43.04
C ASN A 166 -6.65 27.24 43.24
N TRP A 167 -5.78 26.63 44.06
CA TRP A 167 -5.88 25.22 44.41
C TRP A 167 -7.24 24.87 45.02
N ASN A 168 -7.65 25.63 46.04
CA ASN A 168 -8.93 25.44 46.74
C ASN A 168 -10.13 25.72 45.82
N GLY A 169 -9.98 26.65 44.87
CA GLY A 169 -10.98 26.94 43.83
C GLY A 169 -11.03 25.91 42.69
N GLY A 170 -10.19 24.87 42.70
CA GLY A 170 -10.15 23.84 41.66
C GLY A 170 -9.35 24.23 40.40
N HIS A 171 -8.72 25.41 40.38
CA HIS A 171 -7.86 25.86 39.29
C HIS A 171 -6.48 25.20 39.37
N LYS A 172 -6.43 23.92 39.03
CA LYS A 172 -5.22 23.09 39.03
C LYS A 172 -5.12 22.30 37.73
N ALA A 173 -3.95 22.31 37.13
CA ALA A 173 -3.64 21.46 35.98
C ALA A 173 -3.17 20.10 36.48
N TYR A 174 -3.83 19.04 36.03
CA TYR A 174 -3.40 17.67 36.29
C TYR A 174 -2.53 17.18 35.13
N ILE A 175 -1.38 16.57 35.44
CA ILE A 175 -0.50 15.91 34.49
C ILE A 175 -0.43 14.44 34.88
N GLY A 176 -0.78 13.56 33.93
CA GLY A 176 -0.76 12.13 34.14
C GLY A 176 -0.73 11.35 32.84
N ALA A 177 -0.82 10.03 32.97
CA ALA A 177 -0.97 9.11 31.87
C ALA A 177 -1.87 7.94 32.30
N ASP A 178 -2.54 7.35 31.32
CA ASP A 178 -3.28 6.11 31.44
C ASP A 178 -2.70 5.06 30.48
N ALA A 179 -3.37 3.93 30.30
CA ALA A 179 -2.91 2.85 29.43
C ALA A 179 -2.76 3.30 27.96
N ASP A 180 -3.52 4.31 27.55
CA ASP A 180 -3.69 4.69 26.16
C ASP A 180 -3.02 6.03 25.84
N ASN A 181 -2.88 6.94 26.81
CA ASN A 181 -2.51 8.33 26.57
C ASN A 181 -1.70 8.97 27.70
N ALA A 182 -0.84 9.93 27.35
CA ALA A 182 -0.37 10.96 28.28
C ALA A 182 -1.26 12.20 28.15
N HIS A 183 -1.64 12.84 29.26
CA HIS A 183 -2.60 13.93 29.21
C HIS A 183 -2.35 15.05 30.23
N ILE A 184 -2.77 16.25 29.85
CA ILE A 184 -2.84 17.44 30.69
C ILE A 184 -4.32 17.85 30.78
N VAL A 185 -4.88 17.89 31.98
CA VAL A 185 -6.29 18.21 32.24
C VAL A 185 -6.38 19.52 33.01
N PHE A 186 -7.26 20.42 32.59
CA PHE A 186 -7.59 21.66 33.29
C PHE A 186 -9.10 21.91 33.27
N GLY A 187 -9.76 21.68 34.39
CA GLY A 187 -11.23 21.66 34.42
C GLY A 187 -11.77 20.53 33.54
N ASP A 188 -12.67 20.86 32.63
CA ASP A 188 -13.23 19.91 31.64
C ASP A 188 -12.33 19.76 30.40
N ASP A 189 -11.32 20.62 30.26
CA ASP A 189 -10.43 20.60 29.10
C ASP A 189 -9.31 19.59 29.26
N THR A 190 -9.03 18.82 28.21
CA THR A 190 -7.93 17.86 28.20
C THR A 190 -7.15 17.89 26.89
N LEU A 191 -5.83 18.08 27.00
CA LEU A 191 -4.88 17.82 25.93
C LEU A 191 -4.31 16.41 26.10
N ARG A 192 -4.38 15.58 25.05
CA ARG A 192 -3.91 14.18 25.04
C ARG A 192 -2.86 13.96 23.96
N LEU A 193 -1.80 13.25 24.32
CA LEU A 193 -0.86 12.59 23.43
C LEU A 193 -1.21 11.10 23.43
N HIS A 194 -1.73 10.60 22.31
CA HIS A 194 -2.16 9.21 22.19
C HIS A 194 -0.93 8.34 21.92
N SER A 195 -0.84 7.19 22.61
CA SER A 195 0.24 6.21 22.40
C SER A 195 0.16 5.50 21.05
N ALA A 196 -1.04 5.46 20.45
CA ALA A 196 -1.30 4.91 19.14
C ALA A 196 -1.55 6.01 18.09
N ASN A 197 -1.28 5.69 16.83
CA ASN A 197 -1.69 6.48 15.66
C ASN A 197 -1.11 7.90 15.54
N ASN A 198 -0.02 8.22 16.27
CA ASN A 198 0.66 9.52 16.22
C ASN A 198 -0.30 10.73 16.36
N ARG A 199 -1.32 10.57 17.21
CA ARG A 199 -2.45 11.51 17.33
C ARG A 199 -2.27 12.40 18.55
N ILE A 200 -2.56 13.70 18.37
CA ILE A 200 -2.70 14.68 19.44
C ILE A 200 -4.15 15.14 19.42
N SER A 201 -4.80 15.27 20.59
CA SER A 201 -6.17 15.76 20.65
C SER A 201 -6.38 16.75 21.79
N TYR A 202 -7.24 17.73 21.58
CA TYR A 202 -7.78 18.59 22.63
C TYR A 202 -9.28 18.37 22.73
N ASN A 203 -9.78 18.02 23.91
CA ASN A 203 -11.19 17.67 24.15
C ASN A 203 -11.73 16.61 23.19
N ASN A 204 -10.88 15.62 22.86
CA ASN A 204 -11.13 14.56 21.87
C ASN A 204 -11.26 15.01 20.41
N HIS A 205 -10.99 16.28 20.11
CA HIS A 205 -10.83 16.78 18.75
C HIS A 205 -9.37 16.73 18.31
N ASP A 206 -9.14 16.32 17.08
CA ASP A 206 -7.80 16.09 16.56
C ASP A 206 -7.07 17.39 16.30
N ILE A 207 -5.83 17.45 16.78
CA ILE A 207 -4.88 18.50 16.45
C ILE A 207 -3.94 17.93 15.40
N PHE A 208 -4.14 18.36 14.16
CA PHE A 208 -3.31 17.98 13.02
C PHE A 208 -2.02 18.80 12.96
N HIS A 209 -0.94 18.18 12.49
CA HIS A 209 0.38 18.79 12.32
C HIS A 209 1.05 18.32 11.04
N LYS A 210 2.29 18.77 10.75
CA LYS A 210 2.94 18.52 9.45
C LYS A 210 3.01 17.03 9.04
N ALA A 211 3.19 16.12 10.01
CA ALA A 211 3.30 14.68 9.77
C ALA A 211 1.97 13.92 9.94
N ASN A 212 0.94 14.55 10.52
CA ASN A 212 -0.41 13.99 10.63
C ASN A 212 -1.40 15.04 10.11
N LYS A 213 -1.74 14.94 8.82
CA LYS A 213 -2.59 15.91 8.12
C LYS A 213 -4.06 15.47 8.18
N PRO A 214 -5.03 16.41 8.20
CA PRO A 214 -6.44 16.05 8.13
C PRO A 214 -6.76 15.39 6.79
N ARG A 215 -7.55 14.31 6.84
CA ARG A 215 -8.12 13.65 5.67
C ARG A 215 -9.36 14.40 5.25
N PHE A 216 -9.38 14.84 4.00
CA PHE A 216 -10.40 15.74 3.48
C PHE A 216 -11.84 15.22 3.62
N ALA A 217 -12.06 13.91 3.50
CA ALA A 217 -13.39 13.31 3.55
C ALA A 217 -13.88 13.00 4.97
N GLU A 218 -12.96 12.82 5.93
CA GLU A 218 -13.26 12.28 7.26
C GLU A 218 -13.11 13.34 8.34
N ASP A 219 -12.06 14.16 8.26
CA ASP A 219 -11.63 15.03 9.36
C ASP A 219 -12.03 16.50 9.13
N ILE A 220 -12.58 16.85 7.95
CA ILE A 220 -13.03 18.22 7.61
C ILE A 220 -14.55 18.27 7.50
N GLU A 221 -15.17 18.88 8.51
CA GLU A 221 -16.62 19.14 8.55
C GLU A 221 -16.99 20.46 7.86
N GLY A 222 -18.25 20.59 7.42
CA GLY A 222 -18.73 21.82 6.78
C GLY A 222 -18.13 22.12 5.40
N LYS A 223 -17.58 21.09 4.73
CA LYS A 223 -16.95 21.24 3.42
C LYS A 223 -17.93 21.83 2.38
N PRO A 224 -17.53 22.85 1.62
CA PRO A 224 -18.36 23.42 0.57
C PRO A 224 -18.82 22.39 -0.47
N ASN A 225 -20.05 22.53 -0.95
CA ASN A 225 -20.58 21.78 -2.10
C ASN A 225 -20.58 22.62 -3.39
N THR A 226 -20.02 23.83 -3.36
CA THR A 226 -19.90 24.72 -4.52
C THR A 226 -18.44 25.10 -4.76
N LEU A 227 -18.11 25.36 -6.03
CA LEU A 227 -16.81 25.89 -6.43
C LEU A 227 -16.47 27.19 -5.68
N SER A 228 -17.46 28.05 -5.47
CA SER A 228 -17.31 29.30 -4.73
C SER A 228 -16.85 29.07 -3.29
N GLY A 229 -17.37 28.05 -2.60
CA GLY A 229 -16.93 27.80 -1.23
C GLY A 229 -15.50 27.23 -1.16
N TYR A 230 -14.98 26.65 -2.24
CA TYR A 230 -13.55 26.32 -2.37
C TYR A 230 -12.67 27.51 -2.79
N GLY A 231 -13.22 28.72 -2.87
CA GLY A 231 -12.50 29.92 -3.32
C GLY A 231 -12.37 30.05 -4.85
N ILE A 232 -13.06 29.21 -5.62
CA ILE A 232 -13.07 29.26 -7.09
C ILE A 232 -14.27 30.11 -7.53
N GLY A 233 -14.06 31.43 -7.65
CA GLY A 233 -15.15 32.39 -7.95
C GLY A 233 -15.43 32.63 -9.45
N ASN A 234 -14.41 32.48 -10.30
CA ASN A 234 -14.47 32.89 -11.72
C ASN A 234 -14.74 31.73 -12.69
N PHE A 235 -14.99 30.51 -12.21
CA PHE A 235 -15.38 29.38 -13.05
C PHE A 235 -16.86 29.07 -12.88
N LYS A 236 -17.63 29.01 -13.98
CA LYS A 236 -19.09 28.83 -13.97
C LYS A 236 -19.49 27.43 -14.46
N VAL A 237 -20.42 26.81 -13.76
CA VAL A 237 -21.14 25.61 -14.22
C VAL A 237 -22.62 25.85 -13.93
N GLU A 238 -23.37 26.27 -14.94
CA GLU A 238 -24.76 26.69 -14.76
C GLU A 238 -25.60 26.55 -16.03
N THR A 239 -26.92 26.63 -15.87
CA THR A 239 -27.85 26.73 -16.99
C THR A 239 -27.86 28.16 -17.52
N PHE A 240 -27.79 28.34 -18.84
CA PHE A 240 -27.79 29.65 -19.48
C PHE A 240 -28.98 29.83 -20.43
N ARG A 241 -29.50 31.06 -20.50
CA ARG A 241 -30.52 31.49 -21.47
C ARG A 241 -30.26 32.94 -21.86
N GLY A 242 -30.17 33.23 -23.15
CA GLY A 242 -29.91 34.57 -23.66
C GLY A 242 -28.88 34.58 -24.78
N ASP A 243 -28.22 35.72 -24.97
CA ASP A 243 -27.22 35.89 -26.02
C ASP A 243 -25.89 35.24 -25.64
N LEU A 244 -25.46 34.21 -26.37
CA LEU A 244 -24.19 33.54 -26.12
C LEU A 244 -22.99 34.48 -26.24
N ASN A 245 -23.09 35.64 -26.89
CA ASN A 245 -21.99 36.61 -26.97
C ASN A 245 -21.63 37.21 -25.60
N THR A 246 -22.53 37.14 -24.62
CA THR A 246 -22.28 37.64 -23.25
C THR A 246 -21.50 36.63 -22.39
N LEU A 247 -21.40 35.37 -22.84
CA LEU A 247 -20.67 34.32 -22.13
C LEU A 247 -19.16 34.51 -22.28
N LYS A 248 -18.56 35.22 -21.31
CA LYS A 248 -17.13 35.61 -21.29
C LYS A 248 -16.39 35.19 -20.03
N THR A 249 -17.02 34.39 -19.17
CA THR A 249 -16.41 33.84 -17.96
C THR A 249 -16.13 32.38 -18.20
N ASP A 250 -14.93 31.91 -17.84
CA ASP A 250 -14.54 30.51 -17.97
C ASP A 250 -15.61 29.60 -17.36
N GLY A 251 -16.02 28.57 -18.10
CA GLY A 251 -17.08 27.70 -17.62
C GLY A 251 -17.73 26.82 -18.65
N ILE A 252 -18.65 26.00 -18.15
CA ILE A 252 -19.52 25.12 -18.94
C ILE A 252 -20.96 25.58 -18.69
N TYR A 253 -21.61 26.05 -19.75
CA TYR A 253 -22.97 26.56 -19.72
C TYR A 253 -23.89 25.56 -20.41
N SER A 254 -24.92 25.10 -19.72
CA SER A 254 -25.92 24.19 -20.28
C SER A 254 -27.12 24.99 -20.81
N LEU A 255 -27.50 24.77 -22.07
CA LEU A 255 -28.67 25.37 -22.70
C LEU A 255 -29.65 24.23 -23.02
N PRO A 256 -30.50 23.81 -22.06
CA PRO A 256 -31.40 22.67 -22.23
C PRO A 256 -32.49 22.91 -23.29
N THR A 257 -32.72 24.18 -23.64
CA THR A 257 -33.57 24.59 -24.75
C THR A 257 -32.91 25.73 -25.53
N ALA A 258 -33.10 25.75 -26.84
CA ALA A 258 -32.70 26.86 -27.68
C ALA A 258 -33.62 28.09 -27.56
N VAL A 259 -34.82 27.92 -27.02
CA VAL A 259 -35.86 28.96 -27.02
C VAL A 259 -35.46 30.13 -26.12
N GLY A 260 -35.30 31.30 -26.74
CA GLY A 260 -34.88 32.53 -26.07
C GLY A 260 -33.37 32.68 -25.93
N SER A 261 -32.58 31.85 -26.63
CA SER A 261 -31.14 32.02 -26.77
C SER A 261 -30.77 32.43 -28.20
N SER A 262 -29.75 33.28 -28.36
CA SER A 262 -29.32 33.81 -29.66
C SER A 262 -27.83 33.58 -29.91
N ASN A 263 -27.41 33.60 -31.17
CA ASN A 263 -26.04 33.28 -31.61
C ASN A 263 -25.63 31.83 -31.31
N LEU A 264 -26.57 30.89 -31.45
CA LEU A 264 -26.35 29.46 -31.27
C LEU A 264 -25.47 28.88 -32.41
N PRO A 265 -24.70 27.81 -32.14
CA PRO A 265 -23.96 27.09 -33.18
C PRO A 265 -24.86 26.47 -34.24
N VAL A 266 -26.04 26.00 -33.82
CA VAL A 266 -27.11 25.50 -34.68
C VAL A 266 -28.42 26.12 -34.19
N GLU A 267 -29.16 26.76 -35.10
CA GLU A 267 -30.44 27.38 -34.74
C GLU A 267 -31.41 26.36 -34.11
N ASN A 268 -32.18 26.81 -33.13
CA ASN A 268 -33.21 26.03 -32.45
C ASN A 268 -32.74 24.70 -31.81
N THR A 269 -31.44 24.53 -31.58
CA THR A 269 -30.87 23.30 -30.98
C THR A 269 -30.33 23.56 -29.57
N ALA A 270 -30.71 22.73 -28.60
CA ALA A 270 -30.13 22.73 -27.26
C ALA A 270 -28.63 22.41 -27.35
N CYS A 271 -27.81 22.99 -26.47
CA CYS A 271 -26.36 22.79 -26.54
C CYS A 271 -25.67 22.99 -25.19
N HIS A 272 -24.43 22.54 -25.11
CA HIS A 272 -23.49 23.02 -24.09
C HIS A 272 -22.52 23.99 -24.74
N ILE A 273 -22.22 25.09 -24.05
CA ILE A 273 -21.19 26.04 -24.44
C ILE A 273 -20.07 25.96 -23.43
N GLN A 274 -18.89 25.58 -23.89
CA GLN A 274 -17.67 25.77 -23.12
C GLN A 274 -17.08 27.12 -23.47
N VAL A 275 -16.85 27.94 -22.45
CA VAL A 275 -16.18 29.24 -22.59
C VAL A 275 -14.76 29.09 -22.09
N ILE A 276 -13.82 29.53 -22.91
CA ILE A 276 -12.41 29.66 -22.56
C ILE A 276 -12.09 31.14 -22.70
N ALA A 277 -12.00 31.80 -21.57
CA ALA A 277 -11.69 33.21 -21.45
C ALA A 277 -10.26 33.39 -20.91
N GLY A 278 -9.56 34.40 -21.40
CA GLY A 278 -8.31 34.84 -20.80
C GLY A 278 -8.56 35.83 -19.67
N THR A 279 -7.64 35.95 -18.72
CA THR A 279 -7.48 37.24 -18.01
C THR A 279 -7.09 38.31 -19.04
N GLN A 280 -7.25 39.60 -18.70
CA GLN A 280 -7.03 40.74 -19.61
C GLN A 280 -5.93 40.50 -20.66
N PRO A 281 -6.19 40.74 -21.96
CA PRO A 281 -7.10 41.78 -22.48
C PRO A 281 -8.49 41.30 -22.92
N GLY A 282 -9.02 40.18 -22.41
CA GLY A 282 -10.42 39.80 -22.67
C GLY A 282 -10.61 39.04 -23.99
N TRP A 283 -9.72 38.10 -24.28
CA TRP A 283 -9.94 37.14 -25.37
C TRP A 283 -10.92 36.07 -24.91
N CYS A 284 -11.89 35.77 -25.77
CA CYS A 284 -12.88 34.74 -25.48
C CYS A 284 -13.02 33.78 -26.67
N ARG A 285 -12.96 32.49 -26.37
CA ARG A 285 -13.27 31.40 -27.30
C ARG A 285 -14.46 30.63 -26.77
N GLN A 286 -15.30 30.15 -27.68
CA GLN A 286 -16.42 29.30 -27.34
C GLN A 286 -16.40 28.03 -28.18
N LEU A 287 -16.68 26.92 -27.52
CA LEU A 287 -16.92 25.63 -28.15
C LEU A 287 -18.38 25.25 -27.89
N GLY A 288 -19.11 24.99 -28.98
CA GLY A 288 -20.51 24.62 -28.96
C GLY A 288 -20.67 23.13 -29.23
N TYR A 289 -21.41 22.47 -28.35
CA TYR A 289 -21.73 21.04 -28.40
C TYR A 289 -23.26 20.89 -28.49
N PRO A 290 -23.84 20.85 -29.70
CA PRO A 290 -25.27 20.64 -29.87
C PRO A 290 -25.69 19.28 -29.31
N ALA A 291 -26.81 19.26 -28.59
CA ALA A 291 -27.34 18.07 -27.96
C ALA A 291 -27.65 16.99 -29.00
N TYR A 292 -27.43 15.73 -28.62
CA TYR A 292 -27.71 14.53 -29.44
C TYR A 292 -26.93 14.46 -30.76
N THR A 293 -25.79 15.15 -30.86
CA THR A 293 -24.89 15.09 -32.01
C THR A 293 -23.45 14.90 -31.55
N SER A 294 -22.59 14.38 -32.43
CA SER A 294 -21.13 14.43 -32.24
C SER A 294 -20.52 15.74 -32.78
N ASP A 295 -21.36 16.70 -33.18
CA ASP A 295 -20.93 17.94 -33.78
C ASP A 295 -20.24 18.85 -32.75
N VAL A 296 -19.14 19.45 -33.19
CA VAL A 296 -18.42 20.45 -32.41
C VAL A 296 -18.27 21.68 -33.26
N TYR A 297 -18.69 22.82 -32.73
CA TYR A 297 -18.54 24.12 -33.37
C TYR A 297 -17.57 24.97 -32.57
N GLU A 298 -16.70 25.71 -33.23
CA GLU A 298 -15.90 26.76 -32.59
C GLU A 298 -16.29 28.14 -33.09
N ARG A 299 -16.13 29.12 -32.21
CA ARG A 299 -16.02 30.52 -32.58
C ARG A 299 -15.13 31.25 -31.60
N HIS A 300 -14.69 32.44 -31.97
CA HIS A 300 -13.89 33.29 -31.11
C HIS A 300 -14.28 34.75 -31.27
N GLN A 301 -14.03 35.54 -30.24
CA GLN A 301 -14.17 36.98 -30.29
C GLN A 301 -13.08 37.55 -31.21
N VAL A 302 -13.46 38.40 -32.17
CA VAL A 302 -12.52 38.93 -33.18
C VAL A 302 -11.78 40.19 -32.72
N SER A 303 -12.15 40.74 -31.56
CA SER A 303 -11.50 41.90 -30.96
C SER A 303 -11.66 41.89 -29.44
N SER A 304 -10.63 42.35 -28.72
CA SER A 304 -10.74 42.62 -27.27
C SER A 304 -11.48 43.93 -26.95
N ALA A 305 -11.71 44.78 -27.94
CA ALA A 305 -12.30 46.11 -27.75
C ALA A 305 -13.82 46.16 -27.98
N ASN A 306 -14.41 45.10 -28.54
CA ASN A 306 -15.84 45.05 -28.87
C ASN A 306 -16.38 43.61 -28.83
N ASP A 307 -17.71 43.49 -28.94
CA ASP A 307 -18.44 42.22 -28.82
C ASP A 307 -18.65 41.53 -30.17
N ASN A 308 -17.72 41.72 -31.11
CA ASN A 308 -17.78 41.05 -32.40
C ASN A 308 -17.26 39.60 -32.27
N TRP A 309 -17.98 38.67 -32.89
CA TRP A 309 -17.66 37.25 -32.89
C TRP A 309 -17.50 36.73 -34.31
N SER A 310 -16.60 35.77 -34.50
CA SER A 310 -16.55 35.00 -35.73
C SER A 310 -17.84 34.20 -35.89
N ALA A 311 -18.20 33.88 -37.13
CA ALA A 311 -19.21 32.86 -37.38
C ALA A 311 -18.80 31.53 -36.73
N TRP A 312 -19.80 30.72 -36.38
CA TRP A 312 -19.55 29.36 -35.91
C TRP A 312 -18.97 28.51 -37.03
N LYS A 313 -17.87 27.82 -36.74
CA LYS A 313 -17.20 26.90 -37.65
C LYS A 313 -17.28 25.50 -37.07
N LYS A 314 -17.91 24.57 -37.81
CA LYS A 314 -17.91 23.15 -37.47
C LYS A 314 -16.49 22.58 -37.56
N LEU A 315 -16.03 21.89 -36.51
CA LEU A 315 -14.67 21.37 -36.38
C LEU A 315 -14.54 19.91 -36.82
N ASN A 316 -15.60 19.11 -36.65
CA ASN A 316 -15.60 17.66 -36.90
C ASN A 316 -16.11 17.26 -38.29
N SER A 317 -15.92 18.10 -39.32
CA SER A 317 -16.20 17.69 -40.71
C SER A 317 -15.00 16.92 -41.28
N ASP A 318 -15.24 15.81 -42.00
CA ASP A 318 -14.27 14.90 -42.67
C ASP A 318 -13.18 15.55 -43.56
N GLY A 319 -13.10 16.87 -43.65
CA GLY A 319 -12.16 17.61 -44.50
C GLY A 319 -12.50 17.57 -45.99
N ILE A 320 -13.38 16.66 -46.42
CA ILE A 320 -13.80 16.45 -47.81
C ILE A 320 -15.32 16.67 -47.91
N PRO A 321 -15.79 17.70 -48.64
CA PRO A 321 -17.22 17.98 -48.75
C PRO A 321 -17.97 16.91 -49.55
N VAL A 322 -19.23 16.65 -49.19
CA VAL A 322 -20.15 15.81 -49.98
C VAL A 322 -20.27 16.37 -51.40
N GLY A 323 -20.17 15.50 -52.40
CA GLY A 323 -20.11 15.86 -53.82
C GLY A 323 -18.69 16.06 -54.36
N ALA A 324 -17.65 16.11 -53.52
CA ALA A 324 -16.26 16.16 -53.99
C ALA A 324 -15.87 14.87 -54.71
N ILE A 325 -15.17 15.02 -55.83
CA ILE A 325 -14.61 13.90 -56.60
C ILE A 325 -13.17 13.68 -56.15
N VAL A 326 -12.86 12.45 -55.75
CA VAL A 326 -11.52 12.01 -55.34
C VAL A 326 -11.14 10.74 -56.09
N SER A 327 -9.85 10.52 -56.28
CA SER A 327 -9.33 9.29 -56.89
C SER A 327 -8.87 8.30 -55.83
N PHE A 328 -9.27 7.04 -55.96
CA PHE A 328 -8.73 5.92 -55.19
C PHE A 328 -7.93 4.98 -56.09
N PRO A 329 -6.89 4.30 -55.58
CA PRO A 329 -6.23 3.21 -56.30
C PRO A 329 -7.22 2.09 -56.66
N LYS A 330 -7.04 1.45 -57.82
CA LYS A 330 -7.92 0.38 -58.34
C LYS A 330 -8.10 -0.81 -57.40
N ALA A 331 -7.15 -1.03 -56.48
CA ALA A 331 -7.25 -2.05 -55.43
C ALA A 331 -8.41 -1.78 -54.43
N VAL A 332 -8.79 -0.51 -54.25
CA VAL A 332 -9.87 -0.10 -53.36
C VAL A 332 -11.21 -0.22 -54.08
N ARG A 333 -12.00 -1.22 -53.70
CA ARG A 333 -13.26 -1.55 -54.41
C ARG A 333 -14.49 -0.81 -53.88
N ASN A 334 -14.55 -0.51 -52.58
CA ASN A 334 -15.71 0.12 -51.91
C ASN A 334 -15.23 1.03 -50.77
N PRO A 335 -14.71 2.24 -51.06
CA PRO A 335 -14.33 3.18 -50.01
C PRO A 335 -15.57 3.67 -49.26
N ALA A 336 -15.55 3.54 -47.93
CA ALA A 336 -16.68 3.96 -47.07
C ALA A 336 -16.96 5.47 -47.20
N GLY A 337 -18.23 5.85 -47.33
CA GLY A 337 -18.63 7.24 -47.53
C GLY A 337 -18.58 7.72 -48.98
N TYR A 338 -18.28 6.87 -49.95
CA TYR A 338 -18.16 7.25 -51.37
C TYR A 338 -19.01 6.37 -52.30
N LEU A 339 -19.44 6.94 -53.43
CA LEU A 339 -20.05 6.23 -54.56
C LEU A 339 -19.15 6.33 -55.79
N ARG A 340 -19.25 5.37 -56.70
CA ARG A 340 -18.41 5.34 -57.90
C ARG A 340 -18.90 6.36 -58.92
N ALA A 341 -18.01 7.15 -59.51
CA ALA A 341 -18.38 8.14 -60.53
C ALA A 341 -18.50 7.48 -61.92
N ASP A 342 -19.51 6.63 -62.10
CA ASP A 342 -19.73 5.81 -63.31
C ASP A 342 -21.05 6.11 -64.05
N GLY A 343 -21.69 7.24 -63.76
CA GLY A 343 -22.92 7.64 -64.43
C GLY A 343 -24.20 6.97 -63.94
N THR A 344 -24.10 6.09 -62.93
CA THR A 344 -25.24 5.40 -62.31
C THR A 344 -26.14 6.37 -61.52
N THR A 345 -27.30 5.89 -61.08
CA THR A 345 -28.23 6.66 -60.24
C THR A 345 -28.15 6.20 -58.79
N PHE A 346 -28.41 7.10 -57.86
CA PHE A 346 -28.45 6.82 -56.42
C PHE A 346 -29.81 7.19 -55.81
N ALA A 347 -30.10 6.61 -54.66
CA ALA A 347 -31.34 6.86 -53.93
C ALA A 347 -31.29 8.21 -53.20
N GLN A 348 -32.14 9.16 -53.60
CA GLN A 348 -32.17 10.52 -53.05
C GLN A 348 -32.51 10.57 -51.56
N ASN A 349 -33.33 9.63 -51.07
CA ASN A 349 -33.68 9.50 -49.66
C ASN A 349 -32.51 8.98 -48.82
N THR A 350 -31.61 8.20 -49.42
CA THR A 350 -30.41 7.68 -48.75
C THR A 350 -29.26 8.70 -48.76
N PHE A 351 -29.13 9.51 -49.81
CA PHE A 351 -28.08 10.52 -49.94
C PHE A 351 -28.64 11.92 -50.30
N PRO A 352 -29.43 12.56 -49.42
CA PRO A 352 -30.10 13.83 -49.72
C PRO A 352 -29.10 15.00 -49.91
N ASP A 353 -27.99 15.00 -49.18
CA ASP A 353 -26.95 16.02 -49.32
C ASP A 353 -26.21 15.90 -50.65
N LEU A 354 -25.97 14.68 -51.13
CA LEU A 354 -25.38 14.44 -52.44
C LEU A 354 -26.31 14.90 -53.57
N TYR A 355 -27.62 14.64 -53.46
CA TYR A 355 -28.63 15.10 -54.42
C TYR A 355 -28.62 16.63 -54.57
N ARG A 356 -28.57 17.35 -53.45
CA ARG A 356 -28.46 18.81 -53.44
C ARG A 356 -27.12 19.29 -54.00
N ALA A 357 -26.01 18.64 -53.64
CA ALA A 357 -24.67 18.98 -54.13
C ALA A 357 -24.54 18.80 -55.65
N LEU A 358 -25.24 17.83 -56.23
CA LEU A 358 -25.29 17.57 -57.68
C LEU A 358 -26.36 18.40 -58.42
N GLY A 359 -26.90 19.45 -57.81
CA GLY A 359 -27.86 20.35 -58.45
C GLY A 359 -29.25 19.72 -58.65
N ASN A 360 -29.72 18.97 -57.66
CA ASN A 360 -31.01 18.25 -57.67
C ASN A 360 -31.06 17.13 -58.74
N SER A 361 -29.92 16.47 -58.96
CA SER A 361 -29.79 15.31 -59.84
C SER A 361 -29.47 14.06 -59.03
N ASN A 362 -30.19 12.97 -59.29
CA ASN A 362 -29.93 11.65 -58.69
C ASN A 362 -28.98 10.80 -59.54
N ARG A 363 -28.29 11.42 -60.52
CA ARG A 363 -27.34 10.76 -61.40
C ARG A 363 -25.92 11.21 -61.10
N LEU A 364 -25.03 10.25 -60.87
CA LEU A 364 -23.61 10.47 -60.63
C LEU A 364 -22.92 10.95 -61.92
N PRO A 365 -21.83 11.73 -61.82
CA PRO A 365 -20.96 11.99 -62.97
C PRO A 365 -20.45 10.68 -63.58
N ASP A 366 -20.41 10.59 -64.91
CA ASP A 366 -19.78 9.48 -65.63
C ASP A 366 -18.33 9.83 -65.97
N LEU A 367 -17.42 9.47 -65.06
CA LEU A 367 -15.97 9.58 -65.24
C LEU A 367 -15.35 8.22 -65.59
N SER A 368 -16.16 7.27 -66.06
CA SER A 368 -15.72 5.96 -66.52
C SER A 368 -15.37 5.92 -68.02
N ARG A 369 -15.57 7.04 -68.73
CA ARG A 369 -15.31 7.14 -70.16
C ARG A 369 -13.83 6.97 -70.47
N THR A 370 -13.53 5.85 -71.10
CA THR A 370 -12.21 5.57 -71.65
C THR A 370 -12.01 6.31 -72.97
N ASP A 371 -10.87 6.97 -73.13
CA ASP A 371 -10.42 7.55 -74.39
C ASP A 371 -9.56 6.56 -75.22
N ILE A 372 -9.50 5.30 -74.76
CA ILE A 372 -8.93 4.17 -75.49
C ILE A 372 -9.73 3.95 -76.78
N GLY A 373 -9.01 3.81 -77.90
CA GLY A 373 -9.57 3.64 -79.23
C GLY A 373 -9.60 4.91 -80.09
N ILE A 374 -9.29 6.09 -79.51
CA ILE A 374 -9.13 7.33 -80.29
C ILE A 374 -7.86 7.25 -81.14
N THR A 375 -7.92 7.75 -82.37
CA THR A 375 -6.77 7.86 -83.26
C THR A 375 -6.27 9.29 -83.38
N ALA A 376 -4.95 9.45 -83.50
CA ALA A 376 -4.30 10.74 -83.70
C ALA A 376 -3.02 10.58 -84.55
N TRP A 377 -2.60 11.67 -85.21
CA TRP A 377 -1.39 11.72 -86.03
C TRP A 377 -0.21 12.24 -85.21
N PHE A 378 0.91 11.51 -85.26
CA PHE A 378 2.14 11.85 -84.53
C PHE A 378 3.25 12.23 -85.51
N PRO A 379 4.02 13.30 -85.25
CA PRO A 379 5.14 13.72 -86.09
C PRO A 379 6.45 12.96 -85.82
N SER A 380 6.43 11.97 -84.92
CA SER A 380 7.62 11.21 -84.49
C SER A 380 7.36 9.71 -84.56
N ASP A 381 8.40 8.95 -84.86
CA ASP A 381 8.40 7.48 -84.81
C ASP A 381 8.48 6.93 -83.38
N GLN A 382 8.85 7.77 -82.39
CA GLN A 382 8.83 7.39 -80.97
C GLN A 382 7.42 7.56 -80.41
N ILE A 383 6.65 6.47 -80.39
CA ILE A 383 5.26 6.48 -79.92
C ILE A 383 5.20 6.51 -78.39
N PRO A 384 4.50 7.49 -77.77
CA PRO A 384 4.41 7.60 -76.31
C PRO A 384 3.76 6.38 -75.65
N THR A 385 4.12 6.11 -74.40
CA THR A 385 3.50 5.08 -73.57
C THR A 385 1.98 5.28 -73.50
N GLY A 386 1.22 4.20 -73.67
CA GLY A 386 -0.24 4.24 -73.75
C GLY A 386 -0.80 4.41 -75.17
N TRP A 387 0.05 4.68 -76.17
CA TRP A 387 -0.31 4.71 -77.59
C TRP A 387 0.38 3.59 -78.37
N LEU A 388 -0.25 3.15 -79.45
CA LEU A 388 0.30 2.19 -80.41
C LEU A 388 0.21 2.77 -81.82
N ALA A 389 1.19 2.46 -82.67
CA ALA A 389 1.02 2.67 -84.10
C ALA A 389 -0.19 1.86 -84.58
N PHE A 390 -1.05 2.48 -85.39
CA PHE A 390 -2.33 1.87 -85.79
C PHE A 390 -2.12 0.54 -86.54
N ASP A 391 -1.07 0.44 -87.35
CA ASP A 391 -0.77 -0.77 -88.13
C ASP A 391 -0.19 -1.91 -87.30
N ASP A 392 0.25 -1.65 -86.07
CA ASP A 392 0.72 -2.67 -85.12
C ASP A 392 -0.42 -3.36 -84.36
N ILE A 393 -1.67 -2.89 -84.51
CA ILE A 393 -2.82 -3.39 -83.73
C ILE A 393 -2.94 -4.91 -83.84
N ARG A 394 -2.85 -5.46 -85.05
CA ARG A 394 -3.06 -6.89 -85.31
C ARG A 394 -2.02 -7.79 -84.62
N THR A 395 -0.85 -7.25 -84.29
CA THR A 395 0.27 -8.00 -83.71
C THR A 395 0.42 -7.76 -82.21
N ARG A 396 0.16 -6.53 -81.74
CA ARG A 396 0.43 -6.12 -80.35
C ARG A 396 -0.80 -6.11 -79.44
N VAL A 397 -2.01 -6.02 -79.99
CA VAL A 397 -3.24 -5.92 -79.19
C VAL A 397 -3.78 -7.32 -78.88
N THR A 398 -3.71 -7.70 -77.60
CA THR A 398 -4.25 -8.96 -77.08
C THR A 398 -5.15 -8.68 -75.87
N GLU A 399 -5.98 -9.66 -75.50
CA GLU A 399 -6.84 -9.58 -74.32
C GLU A 399 -6.05 -9.30 -73.03
N THR A 400 -4.82 -9.80 -72.93
CA THR A 400 -3.96 -9.57 -71.75
C THR A 400 -3.22 -8.23 -71.80
N ALA A 401 -2.70 -7.83 -72.96
CA ALA A 401 -1.83 -6.66 -73.06
C ALA A 401 -2.61 -5.34 -73.11
N TYR A 402 -3.76 -5.32 -73.80
CA TYR A 402 -4.61 -4.13 -73.97
C TYR A 402 -6.10 -4.54 -73.93
N PRO A 403 -6.61 -4.98 -72.76
CA PRO A 403 -7.92 -5.64 -72.64
C PRO A 403 -9.08 -4.80 -73.18
N GLU A 404 -9.10 -3.51 -72.84
CA GLU A 404 -10.21 -2.62 -73.23
C GLU A 404 -10.18 -2.31 -74.73
N LEU A 405 -8.99 -2.05 -75.30
CA LEU A 405 -8.84 -1.84 -76.74
C LEU A 405 -9.18 -3.13 -77.51
N TYR A 406 -8.74 -4.28 -77.03
CA TYR A 406 -9.05 -5.58 -77.60
C TYR A 406 -10.55 -5.83 -77.64
N ARG A 407 -11.26 -5.56 -76.54
CA ARG A 407 -12.73 -5.69 -76.44
C ARG A 407 -13.46 -4.78 -77.44
N LEU A 408 -13.03 -3.51 -77.56
CA LEU A 408 -13.65 -2.55 -78.48
C LEU A 408 -13.47 -2.96 -79.95
N LEU A 409 -12.25 -3.34 -80.33
CA LEU A 409 -11.92 -3.70 -81.71
C LEU A 409 -12.50 -5.04 -82.13
N THR A 410 -12.45 -6.06 -81.27
CA THR A 410 -13.09 -7.36 -81.55
C THR A 410 -14.62 -7.24 -81.59
N GLY A 411 -15.22 -6.42 -80.72
CA GLY A 411 -16.66 -6.14 -80.78
C GLY A 411 -17.11 -5.48 -82.09
N LYS A 412 -16.27 -4.61 -82.67
CA LYS A 412 -16.56 -3.90 -83.94
C LYS A 412 -16.27 -4.75 -85.17
N TYR A 413 -15.13 -5.44 -85.20
CA TYR A 413 -14.61 -6.12 -86.40
C TYR A 413 -14.73 -7.66 -86.32
N GLY A 414 -15.29 -8.19 -85.24
CA GLY A 414 -15.45 -9.63 -84.95
C GLY A 414 -14.15 -10.32 -84.50
N SER A 415 -13.00 -9.89 -85.00
CA SER A 415 -11.67 -10.39 -84.64
C SER A 415 -10.64 -9.29 -84.76
N ILE A 416 -9.57 -9.35 -83.95
CA ILE A 416 -8.47 -8.40 -84.04
C ILE A 416 -7.77 -8.45 -85.41
N GLN A 417 -7.79 -9.60 -86.07
CA GLN A 417 -7.21 -9.79 -87.41
C GLN A 417 -8.02 -9.07 -88.50
N ASN A 418 -9.28 -8.75 -88.24
CA ASN A 418 -10.16 -8.04 -89.18
C ASN A 418 -10.05 -6.52 -89.05
N VAL A 419 -9.31 -5.98 -88.07
CA VAL A 419 -9.11 -4.54 -87.93
C VAL A 419 -8.38 -4.03 -89.18
N PRO A 420 -8.89 -3.04 -89.91
CA PRO A 420 -8.22 -2.49 -91.08
C PRO A 420 -6.86 -1.91 -90.70
N GLN A 421 -5.86 -2.05 -91.55
CA GLN A 421 -4.60 -1.31 -91.43
C GLN A 421 -4.71 -0.01 -92.21
N ALA A 422 -4.11 1.05 -91.68
CA ALA A 422 -4.04 2.36 -92.30
C ALA A 422 -3.09 2.35 -93.50
N GLU A 423 -1.92 1.70 -93.40
CA GLU A 423 -0.94 1.59 -94.49
C GLU A 423 -0.57 2.99 -95.05
N ASP A 424 -0.14 3.08 -96.31
CA ASP A 424 0.05 4.35 -97.02
C ASP A 424 -1.28 4.82 -97.66
N ARG A 425 -2.32 5.06 -96.84
CA ARG A 425 -3.66 5.47 -97.32
C ARG A 425 -4.19 6.73 -96.62
N PHE A 426 -4.99 7.51 -97.34
CA PHE A 426 -5.72 8.63 -96.76
C PHE A 426 -6.92 8.19 -95.93
N ILE A 427 -7.09 8.81 -94.76
CA ILE A 427 -8.27 8.61 -93.91
C ILE A 427 -9.39 9.58 -94.33
N ARG A 428 -10.58 9.03 -94.59
CA ARG A 428 -11.80 9.79 -94.91
C ARG A 428 -12.94 9.44 -93.95
N ASN A 429 -13.90 10.36 -93.82
CA ASN A 429 -15.07 10.12 -92.99
C ASN A 429 -15.95 8.98 -93.57
N ALA A 430 -16.60 8.21 -92.68
CA ALA A 430 -17.61 7.24 -93.07
C ALA A 430 -18.87 7.98 -93.56
N GLY A 431 -19.40 7.56 -94.71
CA GLY A 431 -20.50 8.24 -95.41
C GLY A 431 -20.58 7.84 -96.88
N ASN A 432 -21.72 8.10 -97.55
CA ASN A 432 -22.02 7.65 -98.92
C ASN A 432 -21.78 6.14 -99.11
N SER A 433 -22.43 5.32 -98.26
CA SER A 433 -22.37 3.85 -98.30
C SER A 433 -21.01 3.22 -97.99
N LEU A 434 -20.01 4.01 -97.55
CA LEU A 434 -18.77 3.48 -96.99
C LEU A 434 -18.88 3.33 -95.47
N ALA A 435 -18.65 2.12 -94.99
CA ALA A 435 -18.62 1.82 -93.56
C ALA A 435 -17.23 2.15 -92.96
N VAL A 436 -17.20 2.33 -91.64
CA VAL A 436 -15.94 2.48 -90.90
C VAL A 436 -15.09 1.23 -91.12
N GLY A 437 -13.91 1.43 -91.73
CA GLY A 437 -12.93 0.39 -92.01
C GLY A 437 -12.89 -0.14 -93.45
N THR A 438 -13.71 0.38 -94.37
CA THR A 438 -13.60 0.07 -95.81
C THR A 438 -12.33 0.68 -96.41
N LYS A 439 -11.55 -0.11 -97.17
CA LYS A 439 -10.39 0.36 -97.96
C LYS A 439 -10.82 0.74 -99.39
N GLN A 440 -10.14 1.71 -99.98
CA GLN A 440 -10.33 2.13 -101.38
C GLN A 440 -8.95 2.33 -102.02
N GLU A 441 -8.80 1.92 -103.29
CA GLU A 441 -7.63 2.22 -104.12
C GLU A 441 -7.70 3.66 -104.67
N ASP A 442 -6.59 4.16 -105.21
CA ASP A 442 -6.58 5.48 -105.84
C ASP A 442 -7.42 5.48 -107.13
N GLU A 443 -8.19 6.55 -107.33
CA GLU A 443 -9.06 6.69 -108.49
C GLU A 443 -9.02 8.15 -108.95
N ILE A 444 -8.94 8.36 -110.27
CA ILE A 444 -9.23 9.64 -110.88
C ILE A 444 -10.65 9.59 -111.46
N LYS A 445 -11.43 10.66 -111.25
CA LYS A 445 -12.75 10.74 -111.88
C LYS A 445 -12.58 10.63 -113.40
N ARG A 446 -13.48 9.88 -114.03
CA ARG A 446 -13.61 9.85 -115.50
C ARG A 446 -13.66 11.28 -116.02
N HIS A 447 -12.79 11.58 -116.98
CA HIS A 447 -12.67 12.88 -117.62
C HIS A 447 -12.33 12.68 -119.09
N THR A 448 -12.63 13.68 -119.91
CA THR A 448 -12.40 13.65 -121.35
C THR A 448 -11.42 14.73 -121.75
N HIS A 449 -10.46 14.40 -122.60
CA HIS A 449 -9.55 15.36 -123.23
C HIS A 449 -9.95 15.57 -124.69
N LYS A 450 -9.93 16.82 -125.16
CA LYS A 450 -10.10 17.12 -126.59
C LYS A 450 -8.78 16.84 -127.30
N VAL A 451 -8.75 15.86 -128.20
CA VAL A 451 -7.59 15.55 -129.04
C VAL A 451 -7.80 16.07 -130.46
N PHE A 452 -6.73 16.55 -131.09
CA PHE A 452 -6.77 17.02 -132.48
C PHE A 452 -6.64 15.82 -133.42
N SER A 453 -7.57 15.65 -134.35
CA SER A 453 -7.42 14.71 -135.46
C SER A 453 -6.50 15.33 -136.52
N HIS A 454 -5.53 14.55 -137.00
CA HIS A 454 -4.68 14.92 -138.15
C HIS A 454 -5.43 14.81 -139.51
N TRP A 455 -6.64 14.24 -139.52
CA TRP A 455 -7.40 14.01 -140.74
C TRP A 455 -8.21 15.24 -141.13
N THR A 456 -7.89 15.84 -142.28
CA THR A 456 -8.49 17.07 -142.82
C THR A 456 -9.98 16.97 -143.17
N SER A 457 -10.59 15.79 -143.05
CA SER A 457 -11.98 15.49 -143.41
C SER A 457 -12.86 15.06 -142.22
N HIS A 458 -12.39 15.20 -140.98
CA HIS A 458 -13.16 14.86 -139.77
C HIS A 458 -14.07 16.03 -139.34
N THR A 459 -15.33 15.76 -139.00
CA THR A 459 -16.39 16.78 -138.74
C THR A 459 -16.13 17.69 -137.53
N ASP A 460 -15.15 17.36 -136.69
CA ASP A 460 -14.75 18.14 -135.51
C ASP A 460 -13.45 18.95 -135.71
N VAL A 461 -12.95 19.03 -136.94
CA VAL A 461 -11.77 19.85 -137.31
C VAL A 461 -12.18 21.30 -137.49
N ALA A 462 -12.36 22.00 -136.36
CA ALA A 462 -12.33 23.45 -136.31
C ALA A 462 -11.01 23.90 -135.68
N ALA A 463 -9.91 23.72 -136.43
CA ALA A 463 -8.65 24.39 -136.17
C ALA A 463 -8.73 25.81 -136.75
N VAL A 464 -9.33 26.74 -136.00
CA VAL A 464 -9.24 28.17 -136.30
C VAL A 464 -8.39 28.80 -135.20
N GLY A 465 -7.14 29.16 -135.54
CA GLY A 465 -6.33 30.07 -134.71
C GLY A 465 -5.06 29.52 -134.07
N TYR A 466 -4.43 28.45 -134.59
CA TYR A 466 -3.03 28.13 -134.25
C TYR A 466 -2.16 28.18 -135.50
N GLU A 467 -1.32 29.21 -135.60
CA GLU A 467 -0.23 29.29 -136.56
C GLU A 467 0.86 28.31 -136.12
N ASP A 468 1.15 27.31 -136.96
CA ASP A 468 2.23 26.33 -136.78
C ASP A 468 3.59 27.01 -137.03
N GLY A 469 3.97 27.87 -136.09
CA GLY A 469 5.26 28.51 -135.99
C GLY A 469 6.18 27.68 -135.10
N ASN A 470 6.83 26.68 -135.71
CA ASN A 470 7.97 25.91 -135.21
C ASN A 470 7.64 24.55 -134.54
N GLU A 471 8.26 23.51 -135.11
CA GLU A 471 8.34 22.10 -134.66
C GLU A 471 7.11 21.21 -134.86
N ARG A 472 6.92 20.83 -136.13
CA ARG A 472 6.31 19.58 -136.61
C ARG A 472 6.22 18.51 -135.50
N GLN A 473 4.99 18.10 -135.21
CA GLN A 473 4.53 16.89 -134.55
C GLN A 473 5.38 15.65 -134.92
N ARG A 474 6.58 15.55 -134.34
CA ARG A 474 7.38 14.32 -134.43
C ARG A 474 6.64 13.27 -133.63
N SER A 475 6.53 12.09 -134.22
CA SER A 475 6.33 10.76 -133.62
C SER A 475 7.12 10.49 -132.30
N ALA A 476 7.91 11.46 -131.81
CA ALA A 476 8.73 11.41 -130.60
C ALA A 476 8.00 11.83 -129.31
N LEU A 477 6.81 12.48 -129.35
CA LEU A 477 6.16 13.01 -128.14
C LEU A 477 5.01 12.15 -127.58
N VAL A 478 4.44 11.25 -128.39
CA VAL A 478 3.31 10.38 -128.05
C VAL A 478 3.48 9.01 -128.73
N SER A 479 3.03 7.94 -128.09
CA SER A 479 2.81 6.63 -128.72
C SER A 479 1.33 6.51 -129.11
N THR A 480 1.10 6.04 -130.33
CA THR A 480 -0.23 5.70 -130.85
C THR A 480 -0.46 4.22 -130.67
N TRP A 481 -1.51 3.86 -129.94
CA TRP A 481 -2.02 2.49 -129.87
C TRP A 481 -3.30 2.42 -130.67
N THR A 482 -3.32 1.59 -131.71
CA THR A 482 -4.52 1.27 -132.49
C THR A 482 -5.14 0.01 -131.89
N ASP A 483 -6.47 -0.09 -131.86
CA ASP A 483 -7.07 -1.43 -131.96
C ASP A 483 -6.96 -1.89 -133.42
N GLU A 484 -7.50 -3.07 -133.78
CA GLU A 484 -7.25 -3.76 -135.05
C GLU A 484 -7.61 -2.95 -136.33
N ASN A 485 -8.11 -1.72 -136.21
CA ASN A 485 -8.45 -0.84 -137.31
C ASN A 485 -7.89 0.59 -137.16
N LEU A 486 -7.01 1.01 -138.10
CA LEU A 486 -6.37 2.34 -138.12
C LEU A 486 -7.32 3.52 -138.38
N SER A 487 -8.62 3.26 -138.54
CA SER A 487 -9.57 4.21 -139.13
C SER A 487 -10.72 4.64 -138.23
N ASP A 488 -10.88 4.09 -137.02
CA ASP A 488 -12.06 4.42 -136.18
C ASP A 488 -11.77 4.77 -134.72
N ASN A 489 -10.74 4.24 -134.04
CA ASN A 489 -10.32 4.71 -132.70
C ASN A 489 -8.83 4.47 -132.43
N GLY A 490 -8.16 5.46 -131.83
CA GLY A 490 -6.77 5.36 -131.43
C GLY A 490 -6.48 6.09 -130.13
N PHE A 491 -5.66 5.48 -129.27
CA PHE A 491 -5.22 6.10 -128.02
C PHE A 491 -3.92 6.88 -128.27
N LEU A 492 -3.91 8.15 -127.88
CA LEU A 492 -2.72 8.98 -127.81
C LEU A 492 -2.21 8.99 -126.37
N THR A 493 -1.15 8.25 -126.10
CA THR A 493 -0.48 8.27 -124.80
C THR A 493 0.85 9.02 -124.93
N PRO A 494 1.24 9.89 -123.99
CA PRO A 494 2.59 10.45 -123.99
C PRO A 494 3.66 9.35 -123.97
N ARG A 495 4.76 9.50 -124.71
CA ARG A 495 5.93 8.63 -124.50
C ARG A 495 6.61 8.96 -123.17
N LEU A 496 7.22 7.98 -122.51
CA LEU A 496 7.89 8.15 -121.21
C LEU A 496 8.99 9.23 -121.21
N ASP A 497 9.58 9.53 -122.38
CA ASP A 497 10.60 10.56 -122.59
C ASP A 497 10.02 11.94 -123.02
N SER A 498 8.70 12.07 -123.12
CA SER A 498 8.01 13.30 -123.52
C SER A 498 7.75 14.23 -122.33
N LYS A 499 7.89 15.54 -122.53
CA LYS A 499 7.51 16.56 -121.53
C LYS A 499 6.00 16.56 -121.20
N MET A 500 5.18 15.83 -121.97
CA MET A 500 3.75 15.63 -121.74
C MET A 500 3.44 14.41 -120.86
N ALA A 501 4.42 13.53 -120.61
CA ALA A 501 4.29 12.47 -119.62
C ALA A 501 4.41 13.09 -118.22
N THR A 502 3.28 13.58 -117.71
CA THR A 502 3.18 14.12 -116.36
C THR A 502 2.28 13.20 -115.54
N GLY A 503 2.86 12.59 -114.51
CA GLY A 503 2.25 11.58 -113.65
C GLY A 503 3.33 10.71 -113.00
N GLY A 504 3.01 10.14 -111.84
CA GLY A 504 3.85 9.14 -111.15
C GLY A 504 3.04 7.85 -110.92
N ASP A 505 3.58 6.94 -110.12
CA ASP A 505 2.94 5.65 -109.80
C ASP A 505 1.61 5.78 -109.03
N GLU A 506 1.22 6.98 -108.63
CA GLU A 506 0.06 7.21 -107.76
C GLU A 506 -0.62 8.57 -108.00
N ASN A 507 -1.96 8.57 -107.91
CA ASN A 507 -2.78 9.78 -107.94
C ASN A 507 -3.17 10.25 -106.52
N ARG A 508 -2.40 11.19 -105.92
CA ARG A 508 -2.71 11.80 -104.62
C ARG A 508 -2.63 13.34 -104.60
N PRO A 509 -3.49 14.05 -103.84
CA PRO A 509 -3.28 15.47 -103.50
C PRO A 509 -1.99 15.68 -102.69
N LYS A 510 -1.56 16.95 -102.51
CA LYS A 510 -0.42 17.27 -101.62
C LYS A 510 -0.68 16.74 -100.21
N ALA A 511 0.28 15.98 -99.67
CA ALA A 511 0.17 15.29 -98.38
C ALA A 511 1.36 15.60 -97.46
N LEU A 512 1.13 15.52 -96.15
CA LEU A 512 2.17 15.48 -95.12
C LEU A 512 2.11 14.08 -94.46
N VAL A 513 3.26 13.42 -94.34
CA VAL A 513 3.34 12.07 -93.76
C VAL A 513 3.54 12.18 -92.25
N LEU A 514 2.61 11.62 -91.49
CA LEU A 514 2.64 11.50 -90.02
C LEU A 514 2.28 10.06 -89.65
N LYS A 515 2.63 9.61 -88.45
CA LYS A 515 2.29 8.25 -88.00
C LYS A 515 0.89 8.22 -87.37
N LEU A 516 -0.03 7.44 -87.92
CA LEU A 516 -1.33 7.21 -87.28
C LEU A 516 -1.14 6.32 -86.06
N CYS A 517 -1.59 6.78 -84.90
CA CYS A 517 -1.55 6.02 -83.66
C CYS A 517 -2.94 5.91 -83.05
N ILE A 518 -3.17 4.86 -82.27
CA ILE A 518 -4.38 4.63 -81.48
C ILE A 518 -4.04 4.64 -79.99
N LYS A 519 -4.89 5.26 -79.17
CA LYS A 519 -4.74 5.17 -77.72
C LYS A 519 -5.11 3.76 -77.27
N ALA A 520 -4.17 3.05 -76.67
CA ALA A 520 -4.27 1.63 -76.35
C ALA A 520 -4.39 1.34 -74.86
N ALA A 521 -3.88 2.23 -74.02
CA ALA A 521 -4.03 2.17 -72.57
C ALA A 521 -4.27 3.57 -72.00
N ASP A 522 -5.00 3.64 -70.90
CA ASP A 522 -5.18 4.87 -70.17
C ASP A 522 -3.90 5.22 -69.40
N THR A 523 -3.45 6.46 -69.49
CA THR A 523 -2.30 7.00 -68.74
C THR A 523 -2.64 7.28 -67.28
N LEU A 524 -3.93 7.22 -66.90
CA LEU A 524 -4.42 7.32 -65.52
C LEU A 524 -4.61 5.95 -64.83
N GLY A 525 -4.15 4.85 -65.44
CA GLY A 525 -4.59 3.46 -65.27
C GLY A 525 -4.70 2.82 -63.88
N GLU A 526 -4.31 3.49 -62.80
CA GLU A 526 -4.48 3.02 -61.42
C GLU A 526 -5.55 3.79 -60.62
N ALA A 527 -6.02 4.94 -61.10
CA ALA A 527 -6.99 5.77 -60.40
C ALA A 527 -8.43 5.46 -60.83
N VAL A 528 -9.30 5.20 -59.86
CA VAL A 528 -10.75 5.13 -60.03
C VAL A 528 -11.36 6.35 -59.36
N PHE A 529 -12.22 7.08 -60.06
CA PHE A 529 -12.87 8.26 -59.50
C PHE A 529 -14.12 7.88 -58.71
N TRP A 530 -14.20 8.43 -57.52
CA TRP A 530 -15.31 8.27 -56.58
C TRP A 530 -15.78 9.64 -56.14
N ILE A 531 -17.05 9.73 -55.77
CA ILE A 531 -17.68 10.96 -55.26
C ILE A 531 -18.09 10.75 -53.81
N LYS A 532 -17.70 11.69 -52.92
CA LYS A 532 -18.07 11.65 -51.50
C LYS A 532 -19.58 11.73 -51.39
N SER A 533 -20.22 10.66 -50.93
CA SER A 533 -21.68 10.57 -50.84
C SER A 533 -22.22 10.94 -49.47
N HIS A 534 -21.43 10.70 -48.42
CA HIS A 534 -21.76 11.03 -47.03
C HIS A 534 -20.49 10.99 -46.16
N GLY A 535 -20.54 11.60 -44.97
CA GLY A 535 -19.45 11.56 -44.00
C GLY A 535 -19.15 10.13 -43.50
N GLU A 536 -18.08 9.94 -42.71
CA GLU A 536 -17.97 8.77 -41.83
C GLU A 536 -19.16 8.78 -40.86
N THR A 537 -20.28 8.19 -41.28
CA THR A 537 -21.19 7.57 -40.33
C THR A 537 -20.37 6.47 -39.65
N VAL A 538 -19.90 6.75 -38.43
CA VAL A 538 -19.54 5.72 -37.47
C VAL A 538 -20.78 4.83 -37.35
N ASN A 539 -20.75 3.76 -38.15
CA ASN A 539 -21.51 2.55 -38.00
C ASN A 539 -23.03 2.73 -37.78
N ALA A 540 -23.77 2.96 -38.86
CA ALA A 540 -25.21 2.67 -38.91
C ALA A 540 -25.52 1.15 -38.83
N GLY A 541 -24.49 0.30 -38.66
CA GLY A 541 -24.60 -1.11 -38.27
C GLY A 541 -24.46 -1.39 -36.76
N ALA A 542 -24.34 -0.34 -35.92
CA ALA A 542 -24.37 -0.46 -34.45
C ALA A 542 -25.73 -0.05 -33.85
N LEU A 543 -26.78 0.00 -34.66
CA LEU A 543 -28.17 -0.01 -34.18
C LEU A 543 -28.59 -1.43 -33.85
N ASP A 544 -27.95 -1.96 -32.81
CA ASP A 544 -28.53 -2.97 -31.96
C ASP A 544 -28.68 -2.45 -30.54
N ALA A 545 -29.03 -1.16 -30.42
CA ALA A 545 -29.51 -0.60 -29.17
C ALA A 545 -30.74 -1.37 -28.68
N GLY A 546 -31.54 -1.97 -29.57
CA GLY A 546 -32.61 -2.90 -29.21
C GLY A 546 -32.12 -4.16 -28.49
N THR A 547 -31.13 -4.89 -29.01
CA THR A 547 -30.64 -6.12 -28.33
C THR A 547 -29.65 -5.81 -27.21
N LEU A 548 -29.00 -4.64 -27.21
CA LEU A 548 -28.20 -4.19 -26.07
C LEU A 548 -29.08 -3.68 -24.92
N GLU A 549 -30.19 -2.99 -25.21
CA GLU A 549 -31.21 -2.58 -24.24
C GLU A 549 -32.02 -3.79 -23.77
N GLN A 550 -32.39 -4.72 -24.66
CA GLN A 550 -32.95 -6.03 -24.30
C GLN A 550 -31.96 -6.85 -23.47
N GLY A 551 -30.67 -6.85 -23.84
CA GLY A 551 -29.62 -7.56 -23.10
C GLY A 551 -29.23 -6.92 -21.77
N LEU A 552 -29.45 -5.61 -21.60
CA LEU A 552 -29.35 -4.91 -20.33
C LEU A 552 -30.61 -5.09 -19.49
N GLN A 553 -31.82 -5.06 -20.07
CA GLN A 553 -33.09 -5.32 -19.38
C GLN A 553 -33.21 -6.78 -18.94
N ASP A 554 -32.83 -7.73 -19.80
CA ASP A 554 -32.77 -9.16 -19.47
C ASP A 554 -31.73 -9.44 -18.37
N LYS A 555 -30.76 -8.55 -18.12
CA LYS A 555 -29.76 -8.67 -17.03
C LYS A 555 -30.08 -7.83 -15.79
N ALA A 556 -30.80 -6.72 -15.94
CA ALA A 556 -31.11 -5.80 -14.84
C ALA A 556 -32.41 -6.21 -14.10
N ASP A 557 -33.40 -6.76 -14.80
CA ASP A 557 -34.74 -7.04 -14.22
C ASP A 557 -35.04 -8.54 -14.03
N ARG A 558 -34.07 -9.43 -14.27
CA ARG A 558 -34.23 -10.83 -13.85
C ARG A 558 -33.88 -10.94 -12.38
N ASP A 559 -34.91 -11.12 -11.55
CA ASP A 559 -34.84 -11.95 -10.35
C ASP A 559 -34.31 -13.34 -10.75
N HIS A 560 -33.00 -13.46 -10.93
CA HIS A 560 -32.37 -14.71 -11.29
C HIS A 560 -31.77 -15.31 -10.03
N THR A 561 -32.39 -16.39 -9.60
CA THR A 561 -31.88 -17.22 -8.51
C THR A 561 -30.73 -18.08 -9.02
N HIS A 562 -29.54 -17.91 -8.44
CA HIS A 562 -28.43 -18.84 -8.63
C HIS A 562 -28.68 -20.13 -7.85
N THR A 563 -28.48 -21.27 -8.49
CA THR A 563 -28.30 -22.54 -7.76
C THR A 563 -26.86 -22.63 -7.25
N ALA A 564 -26.63 -23.30 -6.11
CA ALA A 564 -25.29 -23.40 -5.52
C ALA A 564 -24.23 -23.96 -6.50
N ALA A 565 -24.63 -24.79 -7.45
CA ALA A 565 -23.77 -25.34 -8.50
C ALA A 565 -23.27 -24.31 -9.54
N GLN A 566 -23.95 -23.17 -9.67
CA GLN A 566 -23.61 -22.11 -10.62
C GLN A 566 -22.64 -21.07 -10.04
N ILE A 567 -22.27 -21.21 -8.77
CA ILE A 567 -21.37 -20.30 -8.07
C ILE A 567 -20.03 -21.01 -7.89
N GLN A 568 -19.11 -20.76 -8.83
CA GLN A 568 -17.78 -21.37 -8.86
C GLN A 568 -17.01 -21.08 -7.57
N GLY A 569 -16.58 -22.13 -6.85
CA GLY A 569 -15.84 -22.03 -5.59
C GLY A 569 -16.69 -21.80 -4.33
N LEU A 570 -18.03 -21.85 -4.42
CA LEU A 570 -18.92 -21.76 -3.26
C LEU A 570 -18.76 -22.99 -2.33
N ASP A 571 -18.58 -24.16 -2.90
CA ASP A 571 -18.31 -25.42 -2.21
C ASP A 571 -16.98 -25.39 -1.43
N GLU A 572 -15.91 -24.90 -2.05
CA GLU A 572 -14.61 -24.73 -1.39
C GLU A 572 -14.66 -23.71 -0.25
N LYS A 573 -15.39 -22.60 -0.43
CA LYS A 573 -15.59 -21.59 0.61
C LYS A 573 -16.46 -22.09 1.76
N ILE A 574 -17.54 -22.82 1.48
CA ILE A 574 -18.40 -23.43 2.51
C ILE A 574 -17.61 -24.48 3.30
N SER A 575 -16.87 -25.36 2.62
CA SER A 575 -16.03 -26.38 3.27
C SER A 575 -14.98 -25.73 4.20
N THR A 576 -14.32 -24.68 3.73
CA THR A 576 -13.34 -23.91 4.51
C THR A 576 -13.99 -23.22 5.71
N ALA A 577 -15.15 -22.58 5.51
CA ALA A 577 -15.90 -21.91 6.57
C ALA A 577 -16.36 -22.91 7.64
N VAL A 578 -16.86 -24.09 7.25
CA VAL A 578 -17.28 -25.15 8.17
C VAL A 578 -16.10 -25.77 8.91
N ALA A 579 -14.95 -25.97 8.26
CA ALA A 579 -13.74 -26.46 8.93
C ALA A 579 -13.22 -25.48 10.00
N ALA A 580 -13.30 -24.17 9.75
CA ALA A 580 -12.91 -23.13 10.70
C ALA A 580 -13.81 -23.06 11.95
N GLN A 581 -15.01 -23.65 11.92
CA GLN A 581 -15.93 -23.69 13.05
C GLN A 581 -15.50 -24.69 14.15
N PHE A 582 -14.62 -25.65 13.85
CA PHE A 582 -14.15 -26.64 14.83
C PHE A 582 -12.71 -26.34 15.23
N THR A 583 -12.44 -26.20 16.54
CA THR A 583 -11.06 -26.07 17.04
C THR A 583 -10.55 -27.41 17.53
N ARG A 584 -9.41 -27.86 17.01
CA ARG A 584 -8.70 -29.07 17.46
C ARG A 584 -7.38 -28.69 18.09
N GLN A 585 -7.08 -29.27 19.25
CA GLN A 585 -5.85 -29.02 19.99
C GLN A 585 -5.42 -30.29 20.72
N THR A 586 -4.12 -30.56 20.80
CA THR A 586 -3.58 -31.64 21.64
C THR A 586 -2.76 -31.01 22.77
N ILE A 587 -3.06 -31.37 24.02
CA ILE A 587 -2.31 -30.90 25.20
C ILE A 587 -1.91 -32.11 26.03
N GLY A 588 -0.59 -32.34 26.21
CA GLY A 588 -0.09 -33.41 27.06
C GLY A 588 -0.54 -34.82 26.66
N GLY A 589 -0.78 -35.07 25.36
CA GLY A 589 -1.29 -36.35 24.86
C GLY A 589 -2.81 -36.54 24.95
N VAL A 590 -3.55 -35.49 25.32
CA VAL A 590 -5.02 -35.44 25.28
C VAL A 590 -5.47 -34.60 24.08
N ASP A 591 -6.29 -35.20 23.22
CA ASP A 591 -6.91 -34.51 22.09
C ASP A 591 -8.20 -33.82 22.51
N ILE A 592 -8.34 -32.56 22.11
CA ILE A 592 -9.42 -31.66 22.49
C ILE A 592 -10.10 -31.15 21.23
N VAL A 593 -11.41 -31.36 21.13
CA VAL A 593 -12.24 -30.87 20.03
C VAL A 593 -13.33 -29.96 20.60
N ARG A 594 -13.39 -28.72 20.11
CA ARG A 594 -14.45 -27.75 20.46
C ARG A 594 -15.39 -27.55 19.28
N PHE A 595 -16.68 -27.54 19.61
CA PHE A 595 -17.78 -27.33 18.67
C PHE A 595 -18.34 -25.90 18.82
N PRO A 596 -18.93 -25.32 17.75
CA PRO A 596 -19.51 -23.97 17.78
C PRO A 596 -20.59 -23.75 18.82
N ASP A 597 -21.32 -24.81 19.16
CA ASP A 597 -22.38 -24.79 20.17
C ASP A 597 -21.84 -24.77 21.62
N GLY A 598 -20.52 -24.66 21.78
CA GLY A 598 -19.82 -24.67 23.07
C GLY A 598 -19.60 -26.07 23.65
N THR A 599 -19.92 -27.14 22.92
CA THR A 599 -19.59 -28.50 23.34
C THR A 599 -18.09 -28.77 23.17
N MET A 600 -17.50 -29.51 24.10
CA MET A 600 -16.10 -29.91 24.05
C MET A 600 -15.97 -31.41 24.32
N ILE A 601 -15.09 -32.06 23.57
CA ILE A 601 -14.70 -33.45 23.76
C ILE A 601 -13.20 -33.46 24.08
N GLN A 602 -12.83 -34.19 25.12
CA GLN A 602 -11.44 -34.48 25.46
C GLN A 602 -11.24 -35.99 25.46
N THR A 603 -10.24 -36.48 24.74
CA THR A 603 -9.91 -37.90 24.64
C THR A 603 -8.44 -38.13 24.94
N GLY A 604 -8.14 -39.16 25.71
CA GLY A 604 -6.76 -39.53 26.02
C GLY A 604 -6.65 -40.99 26.42
N SER A 605 -5.42 -41.40 26.70
CA SER A 605 -5.12 -42.75 27.18
C SER A 605 -4.52 -42.70 28.58
N TYR A 606 -4.75 -43.75 29.38
CA TYR A 606 -4.17 -43.88 30.71
C TYR A 606 -3.62 -45.29 30.92
N ARG A 607 -2.45 -45.42 31.54
CA ARG A 607 -1.76 -46.70 31.79
C ARG A 607 -1.72 -47.01 33.29
N PHE A 608 -2.17 -48.19 33.67
CA PHE A 608 -2.22 -48.66 35.06
C PHE A 608 -0.96 -49.45 35.40
N THR A 609 -0.33 -49.14 36.53
CA THR A 609 0.96 -49.72 36.97
C THR A 609 0.87 -50.62 38.20
N ARG A 610 -0.34 -50.88 38.72
CA ARG A 610 -0.55 -51.64 39.95
C ARG A 610 -1.80 -52.54 39.87
N SER A 611 -1.74 -53.71 40.50
CA SER A 611 -2.81 -54.72 40.53
C SER A 611 -3.07 -55.25 41.95
N GLY A 612 -4.26 -55.80 42.21
CA GLY A 612 -4.59 -56.50 43.46
C GLY A 612 -5.86 -56.04 44.22
N GLY A 613 -6.65 -55.13 43.65
CA GLY A 613 -7.90 -54.60 44.23
C GLY A 613 -8.41 -53.38 43.45
N PRO A 614 -9.57 -52.78 43.81
CA PRO A 614 -10.02 -51.54 43.19
C PRO A 614 -9.02 -50.42 43.44
N ILE A 615 -8.46 -49.86 42.36
CA ILE A 615 -7.55 -48.72 42.41
C ILE A 615 -8.22 -47.56 41.68
N GLU A 616 -8.44 -46.45 42.38
CA GLU A 616 -8.94 -45.20 41.79
C GLU A 616 -7.75 -44.36 41.29
N ASN A 617 -7.73 -44.07 39.99
CA ASN A 617 -6.71 -43.24 39.35
C ASN A 617 -7.35 -41.95 38.87
N GLU A 618 -6.76 -40.82 39.22
CA GLU A 618 -7.27 -39.51 38.81
C GLU A 618 -6.66 -39.08 37.48
N VAL A 619 -7.53 -38.68 36.55
CA VAL A 619 -7.16 -38.10 35.27
C VAL A 619 -7.58 -36.65 35.26
N VAL A 620 -6.61 -35.75 35.14
CA VAL A 620 -6.84 -34.30 35.06
C VAL A 620 -7.12 -33.92 33.61
N PHE A 621 -8.18 -33.14 33.39
CA PHE A 621 -8.49 -32.58 32.09
C PHE A 621 -7.59 -31.35 31.85
N PRO A 622 -6.84 -31.28 30.73
CA PRO A 622 -6.03 -30.11 30.42
C PRO A 622 -6.83 -28.81 30.24
N VAL A 623 -8.12 -28.93 29.93
CA VAL A 623 -9.07 -27.81 29.92
C VAL A 623 -10.26 -28.16 30.79
N ALA A 624 -10.62 -27.29 31.74
CA ALA A 624 -11.81 -27.48 32.55
C ALA A 624 -13.11 -27.31 31.72
N PHE A 625 -14.11 -28.14 32.01
CA PHE A 625 -15.48 -27.96 31.54
C PHE A 625 -16.17 -26.81 32.31
N ALA A 626 -17.22 -26.24 31.74
CA ALA A 626 -17.95 -25.12 32.32
C ALA A 626 -18.59 -25.45 33.66
N ASP A 627 -19.05 -26.70 33.82
CA ASP A 627 -19.70 -27.20 35.02
C ASP A 627 -19.34 -28.69 35.27
N GLY A 628 -19.91 -29.26 36.33
CA GLY A 628 -19.72 -30.67 36.68
C GLY A 628 -20.54 -31.66 35.82
N ASN A 629 -21.29 -31.21 34.81
CA ASN A 629 -22.13 -32.07 33.96
C ASN A 629 -21.30 -32.75 32.86
N VAL A 630 -20.20 -33.39 33.25
CA VAL A 630 -19.28 -34.09 32.35
C VAL A 630 -19.72 -35.55 32.23
N LYS A 631 -19.94 -36.00 31.00
CA LYS A 631 -20.16 -37.43 30.72
C LYS A 631 -18.82 -38.07 30.36
N CYS A 632 -18.45 -39.10 31.10
CA CYS A 632 -17.20 -39.81 30.91
C CYS A 632 -17.46 -41.21 30.36
N PHE A 633 -16.60 -41.64 29.45
CA PHE A 633 -16.61 -42.96 28.84
C PHE A 633 -15.20 -43.52 28.94
N VAL A 634 -15.09 -44.83 29.15
CA VAL A 634 -13.81 -45.52 29.20
C VAL A 634 -13.94 -46.84 28.47
N SER A 635 -12.90 -47.17 27.71
CA SER A 635 -12.75 -48.46 27.07
C SER A 635 -11.42 -49.04 27.45
N GLU A 636 -11.42 -50.32 27.82
CA GLU A 636 -10.19 -51.08 27.86
C GLU A 636 -9.66 -51.27 26.43
N ARG A 637 -8.34 -51.18 26.25
CA ARG A 637 -7.72 -51.60 24.99
C ARG A 637 -7.64 -53.12 24.99
N HIS A 638 -8.17 -53.74 23.93
CA HIS A 638 -8.08 -55.20 23.78
C HIS A 638 -6.63 -55.66 23.92
N SER A 639 -6.38 -56.54 24.87
CA SER A 639 -5.09 -57.21 25.05
C SER A 639 -5.33 -58.72 25.03
N GLU A 640 -4.45 -59.48 24.39
CA GLU A 640 -4.56 -60.94 24.18
C GLU A 640 -4.46 -61.78 25.47
N ARG A 641 -4.66 -61.17 26.65
CA ARG A 641 -4.55 -61.81 27.97
C ARG A 641 -5.60 -62.89 28.26
N VAL A 642 -6.51 -63.17 27.33
CA VAL A 642 -7.55 -64.20 27.50
C VAL A 642 -7.14 -65.49 26.81
N THR A 643 -6.19 -66.21 27.41
CA THR A 643 -5.95 -67.64 27.13
C THR A 643 -5.82 -68.42 28.45
N GLY A 644 -6.71 -69.40 28.67
CA GLY A 644 -6.69 -70.34 29.81
C GLY A 644 -7.60 -69.98 31.00
N ASP A 645 -7.94 -70.99 31.82
CA ASP A 645 -9.04 -71.10 32.83
C ASP A 645 -9.15 -70.06 33.97
N ARG A 646 -8.62 -68.84 33.80
CA ARG A 646 -8.96 -67.67 34.62
C ARG A 646 -9.25 -66.48 33.72
N ARG A 647 -10.53 -66.31 33.36
CA ARG A 647 -11.05 -65.13 32.65
C ARG A 647 -10.88 -63.88 33.54
N GLN A 648 -9.71 -63.25 33.52
CA GLN A 648 -9.48 -61.97 34.20
C GLN A 648 -10.02 -60.86 33.30
N HIS A 649 -11.29 -60.51 33.50
CA HIS A 649 -11.85 -59.29 32.94
C HIS A 649 -11.36 -58.10 33.78
N ASN A 650 -10.74 -57.09 33.16
CA ASN A 650 -10.47 -55.86 33.87
C ASN A 650 -11.78 -55.10 34.02
N TRP A 651 -12.20 -54.90 35.25
CA TRP A 651 -13.38 -54.11 35.54
C TRP A 651 -12.97 -52.65 35.52
N LEU A 652 -13.46 -51.94 34.51
CA LEU A 652 -13.06 -50.57 34.25
C LEU A 652 -14.26 -49.65 34.33
N PHE A 653 -14.21 -48.71 35.27
CA PHE A 653 -15.24 -47.72 35.47
C PHE A 653 -14.63 -46.33 35.41
N ILE A 654 -15.38 -45.37 34.88
CA ILE A 654 -15.02 -43.96 34.92
C ILE A 654 -16.18 -43.15 35.46
N ARG A 655 -15.86 -42.15 36.29
CA ARG A 655 -16.81 -41.16 36.76
C ARG A 655 -16.18 -39.78 36.77
N ALA A 656 -16.97 -38.74 36.52
CA ALA A 656 -16.53 -37.37 36.73
C ALA A 656 -16.28 -37.14 38.23
N LYS A 657 -15.14 -36.54 38.57
CA LYS A 657 -14.83 -36.10 39.94
C LYS A 657 -15.33 -34.68 40.15
N ASN A 658 -15.04 -33.80 39.19
CA ASN A 658 -15.47 -32.42 39.11
C ASN A 658 -15.32 -31.92 37.65
N HIS A 659 -15.50 -30.62 37.43
CA HIS A 659 -15.34 -30.00 36.10
C HIS A 659 -13.92 -30.09 35.48
N ALA A 660 -12.91 -30.50 36.25
CA ALA A 660 -11.50 -30.49 35.85
C ALA A 660 -10.83 -31.88 35.91
N ALA A 661 -11.52 -32.93 36.38
CA ALA A 661 -10.95 -34.25 36.49
C ALA A 661 -12.00 -35.38 36.50
N ALA A 662 -11.57 -36.58 36.13
CA ALA A 662 -12.30 -37.83 36.26
C ALA A 662 -11.50 -38.86 37.08
N ILE A 663 -12.20 -39.84 37.64
CA ILE A 663 -11.60 -41.00 38.31
C ILE A 663 -11.85 -42.22 37.45
N ILE A 664 -10.77 -42.93 37.11
CA ILE A 664 -10.79 -44.25 36.45
C ILE A 664 -10.46 -45.31 37.49
N THR A 665 -11.37 -46.24 37.72
CA THR A 665 -11.17 -47.37 38.62
C THR A 665 -10.81 -48.61 37.81
N ASN A 666 -9.68 -49.25 38.13
CA ASN A 666 -9.22 -50.50 37.53
C ASN A 666 -8.92 -51.56 38.62
N TRP A 667 -8.90 -52.83 38.24
CA TRP A 667 -8.54 -53.95 39.14
C TRP A 667 -7.19 -54.61 38.80
N TYR A 668 -6.78 -54.51 37.53
CA TYR A 668 -5.55 -55.12 37.03
C TYR A 668 -4.72 -54.11 36.22
N GLU A 669 -3.42 -54.38 36.10
CA GLU A 669 -2.49 -53.61 35.28
C GLU A 669 -2.87 -53.65 33.80
N GLY A 670 -2.70 -52.56 33.05
CA GLY A 670 -3.11 -52.46 31.66
C GLY A 670 -3.16 -51.02 31.15
N SER A 671 -3.91 -50.77 30.09
CA SER A 671 -4.17 -49.41 29.60
C SER A 671 -5.62 -49.25 29.12
N CYS A 672 -6.09 -48.01 29.12
CA CYS A 672 -7.41 -47.66 28.64
C CYS A 672 -7.37 -46.40 27.80
N ASP A 673 -8.42 -46.24 26.99
CA ASP A 673 -8.77 -44.97 26.38
C ASP A 673 -10.00 -44.41 27.08
N TRP A 674 -9.99 -43.09 27.31
CA TRP A 674 -11.08 -42.39 27.95
C TRP A 674 -11.53 -41.21 27.08
N MET A 675 -12.80 -40.87 27.22
CA MET A 675 -13.44 -39.72 26.58
C MET A 675 -14.28 -38.99 27.61
N ALA A 676 -14.15 -37.67 27.66
CA ALA A 676 -15.01 -36.78 28.44
C ALA A 676 -15.71 -35.79 27.51
N ILE A 677 -17.01 -35.59 27.70
CA ILE A 677 -17.81 -34.62 26.94
C ILE A 677 -18.63 -33.73 27.87
N GLY A 678 -18.64 -32.43 27.58
CA GLY A 678 -19.34 -31.41 28.36
C GLY A 678 -19.29 -30.05 27.66
N LYS A 679 -19.78 -28.99 28.31
CA LYS A 679 -19.66 -27.61 27.79
C LYS A 679 -18.29 -27.02 28.13
N ALA A 680 -17.68 -26.29 27.20
CA ALA A 680 -16.41 -25.61 27.42
C ALA A 680 -16.60 -24.41 28.36
N ALA A 681 -15.67 -24.21 29.31
CA ALA A 681 -15.65 -22.99 30.11
C ALA A 681 -15.33 -21.77 29.22
N SER A 682 -16.10 -20.69 29.35
CA SER A 682 -15.87 -19.42 28.67
C SER A 682 -14.83 -18.59 29.43
N GLY A 683 -13.54 -18.88 29.24
CA GLY A 683 -12.46 -18.09 29.86
C GLY A 683 -11.15 -18.86 30.00
N ASN A 684 -10.05 -18.11 29.98
CA ASN A 684 -8.63 -18.52 29.92
C ASN A 684 -8.23 -19.78 30.70
N ALA A 685 -7.20 -20.45 30.14
CA ALA A 685 -6.46 -21.56 30.72
C ALA A 685 -6.30 -21.46 32.24
N ALA A 686 -6.68 -22.52 32.94
CA ALA A 686 -6.29 -22.71 34.33
C ALA A 686 -4.76 -22.65 34.44
N SER A 687 -4.32 -21.89 35.42
CA SER A 687 -2.95 -21.60 35.83
C SER A 687 -2.05 -22.84 35.99
N SER A 688 -0.80 -22.69 35.55
CA SER A 688 0.44 -23.40 35.92
C SER A 688 0.47 -24.94 35.88
N PRO A 689 1.37 -25.56 35.08
CA PRO A 689 1.61 -27.00 35.16
C PRO A 689 2.34 -27.34 36.47
N ILE A 690 1.70 -28.10 37.34
CA ILE A 690 2.40 -28.89 38.34
C ILE A 690 2.98 -30.09 37.61
N VAL A 691 4.30 -30.20 37.60
CA VAL A 691 5.07 -31.35 37.11
C VAL A 691 4.69 -32.59 37.93
N PRO A 692 4.17 -33.67 37.32
CA PRO A 692 4.18 -34.98 37.94
C PRO A 692 5.56 -35.60 37.70
N GLU A 693 6.31 -35.77 38.78
CA GLU A 693 7.49 -36.61 38.83
C GLU A 693 7.07 -38.06 38.49
N ILE A 694 7.47 -38.54 37.30
CA ILE A 694 7.39 -39.96 36.95
C ILE A 694 8.83 -40.48 36.88
N PRO A 695 9.16 -41.62 37.52
CA PRO A 695 10.51 -42.16 37.55
C PRO A 695 10.94 -42.62 36.16
N GLU A 696 12.17 -42.30 35.78
CA GLU A 696 12.87 -42.90 34.66
C GLU A 696 12.95 -44.42 34.84
N THR A 697 12.46 -45.18 33.85
CA THR A 697 12.89 -46.56 33.63
C THR A 697 13.52 -46.65 32.26
N ASN A 698 14.81 -46.99 32.29
CA ASN A 698 15.62 -47.53 31.19
C ASN A 698 14.81 -48.43 30.26
N GLU A 699 14.98 -48.22 28.96
CA GLU A 699 15.27 -49.31 28.02
C GLU A 699 15.86 -48.72 26.73
N GLU A 700 17.17 -48.94 26.58
CA GLU A 700 17.91 -48.79 25.35
C GLU A 700 17.62 -50.01 24.45
N PRO A 701 17.69 -49.89 23.11
CA PRO A 701 18.66 -50.75 22.46
C PRO A 701 19.46 -50.07 21.36
N GLN A 702 20.78 -50.21 21.53
CA GLN A 702 21.79 -50.55 20.53
C GLN A 702 21.87 -49.73 19.24
N ARG A 703 22.99 -49.03 19.09
CA ARG A 703 23.78 -49.13 17.86
C ARG A 703 25.28 -49.10 18.14
N GLU A 704 25.92 -49.99 17.40
CA GLU A 704 27.23 -50.58 17.54
C GLU A 704 28.37 -49.63 17.13
N SER A 705 29.53 -49.86 17.74
CA SER A 705 30.77 -49.11 17.55
C SER A 705 31.41 -49.35 16.17
N GLY A 706 31.98 -48.29 15.59
CA GLY A 706 32.94 -48.36 14.49
C GLY A 706 34.12 -47.43 14.76
N ARG A 707 35.25 -48.03 15.13
CA ARG A 707 36.49 -47.46 15.67
C ARG A 707 37.36 -46.76 14.60
N THR A 708 38.39 -46.04 15.08
CA THR A 708 39.63 -45.52 14.42
C THR A 708 39.56 -44.04 14.02
N SER A 709 40.62 -43.24 14.07
CA SER A 709 41.97 -43.26 14.69
C SER A 709 42.61 -41.91 14.30
N THR A 710 43.60 -41.46 15.09
CA THR A 710 44.67 -40.50 14.72
C THR A 710 44.31 -39.04 14.39
N GLY A 711 44.58 -38.16 15.35
CA GLY A 711 45.77 -37.29 15.29
C GLY A 711 45.66 -35.92 14.61
N PRO A 712 46.46 -34.93 15.03
CA PRO A 712 46.09 -33.52 15.04
C PRO A 712 46.88 -32.68 14.00
N ARG A 713 46.41 -31.47 13.67
CA ARG A 713 47.21 -30.22 13.56
C ARG A 713 46.46 -29.07 12.88
N ASN A 714 46.26 -28.01 13.66
CA ASN A 714 46.79 -26.66 13.44
C ASN A 714 46.86 -26.05 12.03
N ARG A 715 46.28 -24.82 11.97
CA ARG A 715 46.79 -23.54 11.43
C ARG A 715 46.08 -22.93 10.20
N ARG A 716 45.40 -21.82 10.52
CA ARG A 716 45.57 -20.44 10.01
C ARG A 716 45.13 -20.10 8.57
N ARG A 717 44.18 -19.15 8.57
CA ARG A 717 44.11 -17.85 7.85
C ARG A 717 43.93 -17.88 6.33
N HIS A 718 42.83 -17.26 5.89
CA HIS A 718 42.76 -16.12 4.96
C HIS A 718 41.31 -15.59 5.02
N ARG A 719 41.01 -14.44 5.66
CA ARG A 719 40.80 -13.11 5.04
C ARG A 719 40.61 -13.14 3.52
N ASP A 720 39.37 -12.89 3.10
CA ASP A 720 38.86 -11.89 2.14
C ASP A 720 37.32 -11.90 2.35
N GLY A 721 36.54 -10.81 2.45
CA GLY A 721 36.68 -9.48 1.88
C GLY A 721 35.74 -9.33 0.69
N LEU A 722 34.42 -9.16 0.90
CA LEU A 722 33.61 -8.09 0.29
C LEU A 722 32.12 -8.24 0.64
N LEU A 723 31.56 -7.13 1.10
CA LEU A 723 30.14 -6.82 1.21
C LEU A 723 29.68 -6.10 -0.08
N GLU A 724 28.36 -6.11 -0.25
CA GLU A 724 27.54 -5.24 -1.11
C GLU A 724 27.42 -5.57 -2.61
N ALA A 725 26.23 -6.07 -2.94
CA ALA A 725 25.53 -5.71 -4.18
C ALA A 725 24.21 -5.03 -3.79
N LEU A 726 24.09 -3.80 -4.27
CA LEU A 726 22.93 -2.91 -4.28
C LEU A 726 21.98 -3.27 -5.44
N GLN A 727 20.72 -2.80 -5.28
CA GLN A 727 19.66 -2.59 -6.29
C GLN A 727 18.89 -3.85 -6.73
N ASP A 728 17.55 -3.89 -6.66
CA ASP A 728 16.53 -2.83 -6.77
C ASP A 728 15.61 -2.65 -5.54
#